data_AF-A0A1Y3Y4W0-F1
#
_entry.id   AF-A0A1Y3Y4W0-F1
#
_cell.length_a   1.000
_cell.length_b   1.000
_cell.length_c   1.000
_cell.angle_alpha   90.00
_cell.angle_beta   90.00
_cell.angle_gamma   90.00
#
_symmetry.space_group_name_H-M   'P 1'
#
loop_
_entity.id
_entity.type
_entity.pdbx_description
1 polymer ?
#
loop_
_entity_poly.entity_id
_entity_poly.type
_entity_poly.pdbx_seq_one_letter_code
_entity_poly.pdbx_strand_id
1 'polypeptide(L)'
;MRIAFAGNPNSGKTTMYNALTGRNERVGNWAGVTVERKESPIKKAYYDGGEELVAVDLPGAYSMSPFTSEESITSSYVKNEHPDAIINIVDATNLSRSLFFTTQLLELGVPVVVALNKSDITEKKQTKIDVKRLSEKLGCPVVKTVSTSSGHEGLKEAVSQAAALYGKGQKAPYVQADIDLHDKSAVEAADRKRFDFVNNIVKEVEKRKVFTKDKTIQDKIDAVITHKIIGIPIFAVIIFLVFYISQTTLGTWIADWLVAWIETFQGWVGGMMENANPLLYAILVDGIIGGVGAVVGFLPLVMVMYFLIALLEDCGYMARATVVLDPIFKRVGLSGKSVIPMVIGTGCAIPGVMASRTIRNERERRTTAMLTPFMPCGAKIPVIALFAGAFFADAWWVSATMYLVGIVLVLLGALLVKRITGQKYRKSFFIIELPEYKVPSLKRACVSMLERGKAYIIKAGTIILVCNTVVQIMQSFNWQFQVVAEGAESTSILASIAHPISILFIPLGFGVWQLAAAAVTGFIAKENVVGTLAVVYGVTNLIDTEELALVGSGSDVATVMGLTKVAALAYLMFNLYTPPCFAALGAMNSEMKSGKWLFGGICLQLATGYTVAFLVYQIGTLATTGALGTAFVPGLIAILVFAAIIIWRIRKSDQEFAAEYSLHA
;
A
#
# COMPACT_ATOMS: atom_id res chain seq x y z
N MET A 1 16.08 -34.16 16.63
CA MET A 1 15.15 -34.17 15.48
C MET A 1 14.51 -32.80 15.27
N ARG A 2 14.55 -32.24 14.05
CA ARG A 2 13.92 -30.97 13.66
C ARG A 2 12.54 -31.24 13.06
N ILE A 3 11.51 -30.74 13.72
CA ILE A 3 10.11 -30.86 13.28
C ILE A 3 9.63 -29.51 12.76
N ALA A 4 9.31 -29.43 11.48
CA ALA A 4 8.80 -28.22 10.85
C ALA A 4 7.29 -28.09 11.04
N PHE A 5 6.83 -26.92 11.48
CA PHE A 5 5.42 -26.59 11.65
C PHE A 5 4.96 -25.82 10.42
N ALA A 6 4.20 -26.47 9.55
CA ALA A 6 3.67 -25.90 8.32
C ALA A 6 2.14 -25.77 8.41
N GLY A 7 1.54 -24.78 7.75
CA GLY A 7 0.08 -24.68 7.69
C GLY A 7 -0.38 -23.36 7.11
N ASN A 8 -1.69 -23.24 6.85
CA ASN A 8 -2.23 -21.99 6.35
C ASN A 8 -2.16 -20.87 7.39
N PRO A 9 -2.16 -19.60 6.94
CA PRO A 9 -2.43 -18.47 7.82
C PRO A 9 -3.73 -18.67 8.60
N ASN A 10 -3.74 -18.30 9.87
CA ASN A 10 -4.88 -18.45 10.80
C ASN A 10 -5.34 -19.90 11.08
N SER A 11 -4.58 -20.94 10.70
CA SER A 11 -4.90 -22.33 11.06
C SER A 11 -4.68 -22.68 12.53
N GLY A 12 -4.13 -21.74 13.32
CA GLY A 12 -3.77 -21.94 14.73
C GLY A 12 -2.32 -22.41 14.96
N LYS A 13 -1.47 -22.39 13.93
CA LYS A 13 -0.05 -22.75 13.99
C LYS A 13 0.73 -22.04 15.11
N THR A 14 0.67 -20.70 15.20
CA THR A 14 1.38 -19.95 16.25
C THR A 14 0.88 -20.30 17.66
N THR A 15 -0.43 -20.52 17.81
CA THR A 15 -1.02 -20.95 19.07
C THR A 15 -0.51 -22.34 19.47
N MET A 16 -0.44 -23.28 18.52
CA MET A 16 0.12 -24.61 18.74
C MET A 16 1.61 -24.56 19.08
N TYR A 17 2.39 -23.76 18.36
CA TYR A 17 3.82 -23.55 18.60
C TYR A 17 4.07 -23.04 20.03
N ASN A 18 3.31 -22.03 20.46
CA ASN A 18 3.39 -21.50 21.83
C ASN A 18 3.01 -22.53 22.89
N ALA A 19 1.97 -23.35 22.64
CA ALA A 19 1.55 -24.38 23.57
C ALA A 19 2.65 -25.44 23.80
N LEU A 20 3.33 -25.85 22.72
CA LEU A 20 4.38 -26.87 22.74
C LEU A 20 5.72 -26.37 23.28
N THR A 21 6.08 -25.12 23.01
CA THR A 21 7.38 -24.52 23.40
C THR A 21 7.31 -23.74 24.71
N GLY A 22 6.14 -23.23 25.10
CA GLY A 22 5.96 -22.34 26.24
C GLY A 22 6.34 -20.89 26.00
N ARG A 23 6.63 -20.49 24.76
CA ARG A 23 6.89 -19.09 24.41
C ARG A 23 5.59 -18.30 24.29
N ASN A 24 5.66 -16.99 24.54
CA ASN A 24 4.55 -16.05 24.32
C ASN A 24 4.75 -15.30 23.00
N GLU A 25 4.92 -16.03 21.90
CA GLU A 25 5.06 -15.40 20.58
C GLU A 25 3.71 -14.83 20.14
N ARG A 26 3.70 -13.55 19.75
CA ARG A 26 2.52 -12.96 19.10
C ARG A 26 2.56 -13.27 17.61
N VAL A 27 1.38 -13.31 16.98
CA VAL A 27 1.25 -13.30 15.51
C VAL A 27 1.80 -11.96 15.01
N GLY A 28 3.10 -11.93 14.71
CA GLY A 28 3.79 -10.78 14.15
C GLY A 28 3.83 -10.87 12.62
N ASN A 29 3.76 -9.71 11.97
CA ASN A 29 3.95 -9.62 10.52
C ASN A 29 5.42 -9.88 10.18
N TRP A 30 5.69 -10.92 9.40
CA TRP A 30 7.00 -11.22 8.81
C TRP A 30 7.30 -10.21 7.69
N ALA A 31 7.85 -9.05 8.05
CA ALA A 31 8.15 -8.01 7.08
C ALA A 31 9.66 -7.95 6.78
N GLY A 32 10.06 -8.44 5.61
CA GLY A 32 11.33 -8.10 4.93
C GLY A 32 12.60 -8.65 5.57
N VAL A 33 13.11 -9.74 5.00
CA VAL A 33 14.51 -10.22 5.00
C VAL A 33 15.43 -9.73 6.12
N THR A 34 15.28 -10.33 7.29
CA THR A 34 16.25 -11.26 7.92
C THR A 34 15.39 -12.21 8.73
N VAL A 35 15.12 -13.40 8.18
CA VAL A 35 14.28 -14.39 8.87
C VAL A 35 15.10 -14.92 10.05
N GLU A 36 14.90 -14.36 11.24
CA GLU A 36 15.29 -15.06 12.47
C GLU A 36 14.51 -16.37 12.48
N ARG A 37 15.24 -17.46 12.26
CA ARG A 37 14.70 -18.82 12.32
C ARG A 37 14.22 -19.05 13.75
N LYS A 38 12.92 -19.26 13.92
CA LYS A 38 12.31 -19.51 15.23
C LYS A 38 12.38 -20.99 15.54
N GLU A 39 13.51 -21.40 16.08
CA GLU A 39 13.73 -22.75 16.58
C GLU A 39 13.60 -22.76 18.10
N SER A 40 12.87 -23.73 18.63
CA SER A 40 12.71 -23.89 20.07
C SER A 40 12.53 -25.35 20.44
N PRO A 41 13.11 -25.81 21.56
CA PRO A 41 12.88 -27.17 22.04
C PRO A 41 11.41 -27.35 22.43
N ILE A 42 10.84 -28.50 22.08
CA ILE A 42 9.50 -28.91 22.52
C ILE A 42 9.59 -29.32 24.00
N LYS A 43 8.61 -28.89 24.81
CA LYS A 43 8.56 -29.29 26.23
C LYS A 43 8.47 -30.81 26.36
N LYS A 44 9.26 -31.38 27.29
CA LYS A 44 9.25 -32.82 27.61
C LYS A 44 7.87 -33.37 27.97
N ALA A 45 6.94 -32.55 28.45
CA ALA A 45 5.56 -32.97 28.73
C ALA A 45 4.81 -33.54 27.50
N TYR A 46 5.23 -33.17 26.28
CA TYR A 46 4.61 -33.59 25.03
C TYR A 46 5.38 -34.70 24.30
N TYR A 47 6.51 -35.18 24.85
CA TYR A 47 7.28 -36.27 24.27
C TYR A 47 8.10 -36.98 25.35
N ASP A 48 7.80 -38.27 25.56
CA ASP A 48 8.42 -39.10 26.61
C ASP A 48 9.69 -39.83 26.10
N GLY A 49 10.14 -39.56 24.88
CA GLY A 49 11.33 -40.21 24.29
C GLY A 49 12.66 -39.52 24.64
N GLY A 50 13.77 -40.23 24.38
CA GLY A 50 15.13 -39.77 24.74
C GLY A 50 15.74 -38.73 23.80
N GLU A 51 15.15 -38.47 22.63
CA GLU A 51 15.67 -37.50 21.66
C GLU A 51 15.15 -36.08 21.90
N GLU A 52 16.02 -35.08 21.72
CA GLU A 52 15.61 -33.68 21.74
C GLU A 52 14.87 -33.32 20.43
N LEU A 53 13.62 -32.90 20.59
CA LEU A 53 12.77 -32.42 19.50
C LEU A 53 12.82 -30.90 19.42
N VAL A 54 13.21 -30.37 18.27
CA VAL A 54 13.26 -28.93 17.99
C VAL A 54 12.11 -28.57 17.06
N ALA A 55 11.21 -27.71 17.53
CA ALA A 55 10.13 -27.16 16.72
C ALA A 55 10.63 -25.95 15.92
N VAL A 56 10.39 -25.99 14.61
CA VAL A 56 10.74 -24.92 13.67
C VAL A 56 9.45 -24.33 13.11
N ASP A 57 9.14 -23.08 13.46
CA ASP A 57 7.93 -22.42 12.99
C ASP A 57 8.12 -21.88 11.56
N LEU A 58 7.47 -22.50 10.57
CA LEU A 58 7.50 -21.99 9.20
C LEU A 58 6.45 -20.89 9.01
N PRO A 59 6.69 -19.88 8.15
CA PRO A 59 5.66 -18.91 7.80
C PRO A 59 4.39 -19.59 7.28
N GLY A 60 3.23 -19.00 7.62
CA GLY A 60 1.95 -19.52 7.15
C GLY A 60 1.85 -19.41 5.62
N ALA A 61 1.62 -20.52 4.94
CA ALA A 61 1.63 -20.62 3.48
C ALA A 61 0.33 -21.24 2.95
N TYR A 62 -0.13 -20.79 1.78
CA TYR A 62 -1.26 -21.43 1.09
C TYR A 62 -0.80 -22.43 0.02
N SER A 63 0.42 -22.27 -0.46
CA SER A 63 1.05 -23.15 -1.43
C SER A 63 2.56 -23.25 -1.21
N MET A 64 3.19 -24.26 -1.78
CA MET A 64 4.65 -24.39 -1.90
C MET A 64 5.21 -23.57 -3.08
N SER A 65 4.35 -22.89 -3.82
CA SER A 65 4.78 -22.01 -4.90
C SER A 65 5.27 -20.68 -4.33
N PRO A 66 6.43 -20.14 -4.75
CA PRO A 66 7.04 -18.96 -4.15
C PRO A 66 6.36 -17.66 -4.62
N PHE A 67 5.05 -17.52 -4.37
CA PHE A 67 4.27 -16.34 -4.75
C PHE A 67 4.34 -15.23 -3.70
N THR A 68 4.43 -15.60 -2.42
CA THR A 68 4.64 -14.69 -1.30
C THR A 68 6.01 -14.93 -0.67
N SER A 69 6.52 -13.94 0.07
CA SER A 69 7.76 -14.11 0.84
C SER A 69 7.63 -15.26 1.85
N GLU A 70 6.45 -15.42 2.45
CA GLU A 70 6.12 -16.52 3.36
C GLU A 70 6.24 -17.89 2.68
N GLU A 71 5.60 -18.05 1.51
CA GLU A 71 5.66 -19.30 0.74
C GLU A 71 7.07 -19.59 0.20
N SER A 72 7.82 -18.57 -0.22
CA SER A 72 9.21 -18.73 -0.65
C SER A 72 10.09 -19.21 0.50
N ILE A 73 9.93 -18.66 1.71
CA ILE A 73 10.69 -19.10 2.89
C ILE A 73 10.33 -20.55 3.25
N THR A 74 9.03 -20.85 3.32
CA THR A 74 8.55 -22.22 3.60
C THR A 74 9.06 -23.20 2.56
N SER A 75 9.01 -22.85 1.27
CA SER A 75 9.54 -23.71 0.21
C SER A 75 11.05 -23.88 0.27
N SER A 76 11.82 -22.80 0.43
CA SER A 76 13.28 -22.88 0.49
C SER A 76 13.75 -23.64 1.72
N TYR A 77 13.06 -23.48 2.86
CA TYR A 77 13.40 -24.22 4.07
C TYR A 77 13.19 -25.72 3.88
N VAL A 78 11.99 -26.14 3.44
CA VAL A 78 11.72 -27.58 3.31
C VAL A 78 12.60 -28.23 2.23
N LYS A 79 12.95 -27.50 1.16
CA LYS A 79 13.83 -28.00 0.09
C LYS A 79 15.31 -28.03 0.46
N ASN A 80 15.83 -27.04 1.17
CA ASN A 80 17.27 -26.89 1.39
C ASN A 80 17.74 -27.41 2.77
N GLU A 81 16.89 -27.28 3.79
CA GLU A 81 17.26 -27.63 5.18
C GLU A 81 16.85 -29.05 5.56
N HIS A 82 16.01 -29.70 4.74
CA HIS A 82 15.50 -31.06 4.89
C HIS A 82 15.07 -31.38 6.34
N PRO A 83 13.90 -30.86 6.79
CA PRO A 83 13.40 -31.20 8.12
C PRO A 83 13.13 -32.71 8.23
N ASP A 84 13.29 -33.24 9.44
CA ASP A 84 13.16 -34.69 9.69
C ASP A 84 11.69 -35.16 9.64
N ALA A 85 10.77 -34.27 10.01
CA ALA A 85 9.32 -34.45 9.86
C ALA A 85 8.60 -33.11 9.79
N ILE A 86 7.38 -33.12 9.25
CA ILE A 86 6.50 -31.96 9.15
C ILE A 86 5.22 -32.23 9.94
N ILE A 87 4.90 -31.37 10.89
CA ILE A 87 3.54 -31.27 11.44
C ILE A 87 2.80 -30.22 10.62
N ASN A 88 1.80 -30.66 9.86
CA ASN A 88 0.97 -29.81 9.04
C ASN A 88 -0.35 -29.47 9.76
N ILE A 89 -0.50 -28.21 10.16
CA ILE A 89 -1.65 -27.69 10.89
C ILE A 89 -2.75 -27.31 9.90
N VAL A 90 -3.78 -28.15 9.83
CA VAL A 90 -4.93 -28.07 8.92
C VAL A 90 -6.13 -27.51 9.67
N ASP A 91 -6.79 -26.48 9.12
CA ASP A 91 -8.01 -25.92 9.72
C ASP A 91 -9.21 -26.82 9.40
N ALA A 92 -9.77 -27.47 10.42
CA ALA A 92 -10.92 -28.36 10.27
C ALA A 92 -12.16 -27.63 9.71
N THR A 93 -12.28 -26.32 9.92
CA THR A 93 -13.42 -25.53 9.42
C THR A 93 -13.33 -25.22 7.93
N ASN A 94 -12.14 -25.33 7.34
CA ASN A 94 -11.88 -25.03 5.93
C ASN A 94 -10.99 -26.10 5.26
N LEU A 95 -11.45 -27.35 5.32
CA LEU A 95 -10.66 -28.54 4.98
C LEU A 95 -10.09 -28.53 3.55
N SER A 96 -10.91 -28.22 2.52
CA SER A 96 -10.44 -28.21 1.11
C SER A 96 -9.24 -27.29 0.89
N ARG A 97 -9.24 -26.12 1.53
CA ARG A 97 -8.16 -25.15 1.36
C ARG A 97 -6.87 -25.64 2.00
N SER A 98 -6.95 -26.19 3.20
CA SER A 98 -5.78 -26.71 3.91
C SER A 98 -5.22 -27.97 3.26
N LEU A 99 -6.07 -28.83 2.72
CA LEU A 99 -5.63 -30.04 2.02
C LEU A 99 -4.91 -29.73 0.71
N PHE A 100 -5.20 -28.62 0.03
CA PHE A 100 -4.43 -28.19 -1.15
C PHE A 100 -2.93 -28.05 -0.82
N PHE A 101 -2.61 -27.27 0.22
CA PHE A 101 -1.23 -27.12 0.69
C PHE A 101 -0.65 -28.45 1.20
N THR A 102 -1.47 -29.26 1.87
CA THR A 102 -1.08 -30.59 2.37
C THR A 102 -0.57 -31.51 1.26
N THR A 103 -1.27 -31.57 0.12
CA THR A 103 -0.82 -32.41 -1.02
C THR A 103 0.56 -32.01 -1.54
N GLN A 104 0.90 -30.72 -1.51
CA GLN A 104 2.22 -30.24 -1.94
C GLN A 104 3.31 -30.59 -0.94
N LEU A 105 3.01 -30.59 0.37
CA LEU A 105 3.96 -31.03 1.39
C LEU A 105 4.24 -32.54 1.28
N LEU A 106 3.22 -33.34 1.00
CA LEU A 106 3.35 -34.79 0.83
C LEU A 106 4.22 -35.17 -0.39
N GLU A 107 4.28 -34.32 -1.42
CA GLU A 107 5.14 -34.50 -2.60
C GLU A 107 6.64 -34.32 -2.33
N LEU A 108 7.00 -33.69 -1.21
CA LEU A 108 8.40 -33.41 -0.87
C LEU A 108 9.14 -34.66 -0.34
N GLY A 109 8.42 -35.77 -0.11
CA GLY A 109 8.99 -37.01 0.40
C GLY A 109 9.34 -36.99 1.89
N VAL A 110 9.24 -35.83 2.55
CA VAL A 110 9.42 -35.67 4.00
C VAL A 110 8.17 -36.21 4.72
N PRO A 111 8.33 -36.99 5.82
CA PRO A 111 7.19 -37.45 6.63
C PRO A 111 6.29 -36.32 7.10
N VAL A 112 4.98 -36.49 6.89
CA VAL A 112 3.97 -35.50 7.31
C VAL A 112 3.04 -36.11 8.36
N VAL A 113 2.70 -35.34 9.38
CA VAL A 113 1.56 -35.60 10.29
C VAL A 113 0.58 -34.46 10.16
N VAL A 114 -0.68 -34.76 9.89
CA VAL A 114 -1.74 -33.75 9.81
C VAL A 114 -2.34 -33.53 11.20
N ALA A 115 -2.11 -32.34 11.74
CA ALA A 115 -2.80 -31.85 12.93
C ALA A 115 -4.09 -31.13 12.51
N LEU A 116 -5.22 -31.83 12.58
CA LEU A 116 -6.54 -31.30 12.25
C LEU A 116 -7.04 -30.40 13.38
N ASN A 117 -6.73 -29.11 13.29
CA ASN A 117 -6.93 -28.10 14.33
C ASN A 117 -8.32 -27.45 14.26
N LYS A 118 -8.73 -26.79 15.36
CA LYS A 118 -10.07 -26.19 15.52
C LYS A 118 -11.21 -27.22 15.45
N SER A 119 -10.96 -28.45 15.88
CA SER A 119 -11.96 -29.52 15.86
C SER A 119 -13.17 -29.21 16.75
N ASP A 120 -12.99 -28.41 17.81
CA ASP A 120 -14.04 -27.91 18.69
C ASP A 120 -15.08 -27.04 17.95
N ILE A 121 -14.63 -26.23 16.98
CA ILE A 121 -15.52 -25.38 16.17
C ILE A 121 -16.33 -26.24 15.20
N THR A 122 -15.72 -27.27 14.59
CA THR A 122 -16.46 -28.19 13.71
C THR A 122 -17.52 -28.98 14.45
N GLU A 123 -17.24 -29.38 15.69
CA GLU A 123 -18.20 -30.08 16.55
C GLU A 123 -19.39 -29.19 16.92
N LYS A 124 -19.13 -27.93 17.31
CA LYS A 124 -20.19 -26.92 17.53
C LYS A 124 -21.06 -26.68 16.30
N LYS A 125 -20.47 -26.70 15.10
CA LYS A 125 -21.18 -26.56 13.81
C LYS A 125 -21.83 -27.86 13.31
N GLN A 126 -21.75 -28.96 14.09
CA GLN A 126 -22.26 -30.28 13.72
C GLN A 126 -21.69 -30.82 12.39
N THR A 127 -20.45 -30.43 12.04
CA THR A 127 -19.70 -30.98 10.92
C THR A 127 -18.90 -32.19 11.38
N LYS A 128 -19.10 -33.35 10.74
CA LYS A 128 -18.35 -34.58 11.03
C LYS A 128 -17.27 -34.81 9.98
N ILE A 129 -16.03 -34.97 10.42
CA ILE A 129 -14.88 -35.33 9.58
C ILE A 129 -14.43 -36.75 9.96
N ASP A 130 -14.38 -37.65 8.97
CA ASP A 130 -13.87 -39.01 9.13
C ASP A 130 -12.33 -39.02 9.07
N VAL A 131 -11.72 -39.05 10.26
CA VAL A 131 -10.26 -38.97 10.44
C VAL A 131 -9.55 -40.20 9.89
N LYS A 132 -10.11 -41.39 10.06
CA LYS A 132 -9.48 -42.64 9.59
C LYS A 132 -9.41 -42.65 8.07
N ARG A 133 -10.55 -42.36 7.41
CA ARG A 133 -10.62 -42.29 5.96
C ARG A 133 -9.76 -41.17 5.38
N LEU A 134 -9.64 -40.03 6.07
CA LEU A 134 -8.74 -38.95 5.66
C LEU A 134 -7.27 -39.39 5.74
N SER A 135 -6.89 -40.11 6.79
CA SER A 135 -5.53 -40.65 6.94
C SER A 135 -5.18 -41.67 5.86
N GLU A 136 -6.10 -42.58 5.54
CA GLU A 136 -5.93 -43.55 4.45
C GLU A 136 -5.75 -42.88 3.08
N LYS A 137 -6.56 -41.85 2.78
CA LYS A 137 -6.51 -41.14 1.49
C LYS A 137 -5.26 -40.26 1.32
N LEU A 138 -4.77 -39.68 2.42
CA LEU A 138 -3.55 -38.86 2.39
C LEU A 138 -2.27 -39.69 2.50
N GLY A 139 -2.36 -40.92 3.01
CA GLY A 139 -1.20 -41.78 3.25
C GLY A 139 -0.32 -41.27 4.40
N CYS A 140 -0.90 -40.55 5.36
CA CYS A 140 -0.18 -39.99 6.51
C CYS A 140 -1.07 -39.98 7.77
N PRO A 141 -0.50 -40.00 8.99
CA PRO A 141 -1.29 -39.90 10.22
C PRO A 141 -2.07 -38.58 10.30
N VAL A 142 -3.32 -38.66 10.77
CA VAL A 142 -4.20 -37.49 11.00
C VAL A 142 -4.67 -37.52 12.45
N VAL A 143 -4.38 -36.45 13.19
CA VAL A 143 -4.68 -36.31 14.62
C VAL A 143 -5.58 -35.10 14.83
N LYS A 144 -6.66 -35.26 15.62
CA LYS A 144 -7.52 -34.12 16.01
C LYS A 144 -6.83 -33.29 17.06
N THR A 145 -6.78 -31.97 16.87
CA THR A 145 -6.10 -31.07 17.80
C THR A 145 -6.95 -29.84 18.11
N VAL A 146 -6.78 -29.30 19.32
CA VAL A 146 -7.32 -28.01 19.73
C VAL A 146 -6.21 -27.23 20.42
N SER A 147 -5.69 -26.19 19.76
CA SER A 147 -4.54 -25.43 20.27
C SER A 147 -4.85 -24.56 21.50
N THR A 148 -6.13 -24.30 21.79
CA THR A 148 -6.58 -23.40 22.87
C THR A 148 -7.02 -24.12 24.14
N SER A 149 -7.20 -25.45 24.09
CA SER A 149 -7.77 -26.21 25.21
C SER A 149 -6.68 -26.78 26.12
N SER A 150 -6.98 -26.83 27.42
CA SER A 150 -6.15 -27.38 28.50
C SER A 150 -5.90 -28.89 28.43
N GLY A 151 -6.49 -29.60 27.45
CA GLY A 151 -6.48 -31.05 27.36
C GLY A 151 -5.17 -31.67 26.83
N HIS A 152 -4.34 -30.97 26.06
CA HIS A 152 -3.00 -31.35 25.58
C HIS A 152 -2.76 -32.74 24.93
N GLU A 153 -3.69 -33.70 25.01
CA GLU A 153 -3.54 -35.08 24.53
C GLU A 153 -3.35 -35.15 23.01
N GLY A 154 -4.17 -34.44 22.23
CA GLY A 154 -4.01 -34.40 20.77
C GLY A 154 -2.71 -33.73 20.31
N LEU A 155 -2.16 -32.79 21.09
CA LEU A 155 -0.86 -32.19 20.80
C LEU A 155 0.28 -33.18 21.07
N LYS A 156 0.20 -33.91 22.19
CA LYS A 156 1.15 -34.97 22.53
C LYS A 156 1.13 -36.09 21.49
N GLU A 157 -0.05 -36.49 21.02
CA GLU A 157 -0.22 -37.51 19.98
C GLU A 157 0.36 -37.05 18.62
N ALA A 158 0.13 -35.80 18.21
CA ALA A 158 0.71 -35.29 16.96
C ALA A 158 2.24 -35.27 16.98
N VAL A 159 2.85 -34.91 18.12
CA VAL A 159 4.31 -34.90 18.30
C VAL A 159 4.87 -36.33 18.35
N SER A 160 4.21 -37.25 19.06
CA SER A 160 4.66 -38.64 19.14
C SER A 160 4.59 -39.36 17.80
N GLN A 161 3.54 -39.12 17.01
CA GLN A 161 3.41 -39.64 15.64
C GLN A 161 4.51 -39.07 14.73
N ALA A 162 4.82 -37.77 14.86
CA ALA A 162 5.89 -37.15 14.06
C ALA A 162 7.25 -37.77 14.38
N ALA A 163 7.55 -37.98 15.67
CA ALA A 163 8.77 -38.66 16.10
C ALA A 163 8.84 -40.13 15.61
N ALA A 164 7.72 -40.85 15.63
CA ALA A 164 7.65 -42.24 15.15
C ALA A 164 7.83 -42.40 13.63
N LEU A 165 7.75 -41.30 12.87
CA LEU A 165 7.99 -41.27 11.43
C LEU A 165 9.43 -40.89 11.06
N TYR A 166 10.30 -40.62 12.04
CA TYR A 166 11.70 -40.31 11.81
C TYR A 166 12.37 -41.37 10.91
N GLY A 167 13.05 -40.91 9.85
CA GLY A 167 13.74 -41.78 8.89
C GLY A 167 12.85 -42.59 7.93
N LYS A 168 11.51 -42.43 8.01
CA LYS A 168 10.59 -43.03 7.03
C LYS A 168 10.43 -42.10 5.83
N GLY A 169 10.11 -42.66 4.66
CA GLY A 169 9.75 -41.85 3.47
C GLY A 169 8.25 -41.58 3.42
N GLN A 170 7.86 -40.45 2.85
CA GLN A 170 6.45 -40.14 2.55
C GLN A 170 6.13 -40.47 1.09
N LYS A 171 5.06 -41.25 0.86
CA LYS A 171 4.49 -41.43 -0.48
C LYS A 171 3.37 -40.42 -0.67
N ALA A 172 3.44 -39.67 -1.77
CA ALA A 172 2.43 -38.66 -2.09
C ALA A 172 1.19 -39.32 -2.72
N PRO A 173 -0.03 -38.96 -2.29
CA PRO A 173 -1.27 -39.48 -2.87
C PRO A 173 -1.59 -38.85 -4.24
N TYR A 174 -0.92 -37.74 -4.57
CA TYR A 174 -1.01 -37.03 -5.83
C TYR A 174 0.42 -36.55 -6.17
N VAL A 175 0.81 -36.67 -7.43
CA VAL A 175 2.09 -36.14 -7.93
C VAL A 175 1.76 -35.31 -9.16
N GLN A 176 2.17 -34.04 -9.14
CA GLN A 176 2.01 -33.16 -10.29
C GLN A 176 3.09 -33.46 -11.33
N ALA A 177 2.70 -33.59 -12.60
CA ALA A 177 3.64 -33.73 -13.71
C ALA A 177 4.44 -32.44 -13.93
N ASP A 178 5.64 -32.56 -14.52
CA ASP A 178 6.41 -31.40 -14.98
C ASP A 178 5.57 -30.57 -15.94
N ILE A 179 5.43 -29.28 -15.61
CA ILE A 179 4.68 -28.32 -16.39
C ILE A 179 5.60 -27.17 -16.77
N ASP A 180 5.41 -26.67 -17.99
CA ASP A 180 6.04 -25.41 -18.38
C ASP A 180 5.46 -24.27 -17.54
N LEU A 181 6.27 -23.73 -16.63
CA LEU A 181 5.90 -22.59 -15.79
C LEU A 181 5.80 -21.28 -16.59
N HIS A 182 6.19 -21.26 -17.86
CA HIS A 182 6.02 -20.15 -18.79
C HIS A 182 4.67 -20.18 -19.52
N ASP A 183 3.93 -21.29 -19.49
CA ASP A 183 2.57 -21.33 -20.03
C ASP A 183 1.51 -21.19 -18.92
N LYS A 184 0.77 -20.08 -19.00
CA LYS A 184 -0.35 -19.78 -18.09
C LYS A 184 -1.43 -20.86 -18.16
N SER A 185 -1.76 -21.39 -19.34
CA SER A 185 -2.80 -22.42 -19.45
C SER A 185 -2.37 -23.71 -18.77
N ALA A 186 -1.11 -24.12 -18.94
CA ALA A 186 -0.55 -25.31 -18.30
C ALA A 186 -0.62 -25.23 -16.77
N VAL A 187 -0.21 -24.10 -16.18
CA VAL A 187 -0.24 -23.89 -14.72
C VAL A 187 -1.68 -23.90 -14.19
N GLU A 188 -2.60 -23.16 -14.81
CA GLU A 188 -4.01 -23.12 -14.39
C GLU A 188 -4.69 -24.48 -14.49
N ALA A 189 -4.38 -25.26 -15.52
CA ALA A 189 -4.90 -26.60 -15.68
C ALA A 189 -4.37 -27.57 -14.61
N ALA A 190 -3.10 -27.46 -14.23
CA ALA A 190 -2.49 -28.29 -13.20
C ALA A 190 -3.06 -28.00 -11.81
N ASP A 191 -3.19 -26.72 -11.44
CA ASP A 191 -3.79 -26.32 -10.17
C ASP A 191 -5.25 -26.75 -10.07
N ARG A 192 -6.01 -26.63 -11.17
CA ARG A 192 -7.41 -27.07 -11.20
C ARG A 192 -7.54 -28.58 -10.97
N LYS A 193 -6.69 -29.39 -11.61
CA LYS A 193 -6.66 -30.85 -11.38
C LYS A 193 -6.38 -31.20 -9.92
N ARG A 194 -5.41 -30.50 -9.29
CA ARG A 194 -5.10 -30.70 -7.86
C ARG A 194 -6.27 -30.30 -6.96
N PHE A 195 -6.93 -29.18 -7.25
CA PHE A 195 -8.15 -28.78 -6.54
C PHE A 195 -9.28 -29.79 -6.67
N ASP A 196 -9.49 -30.34 -7.87
CA ASP A 196 -10.52 -31.35 -8.11
C ASP A 196 -10.21 -32.64 -7.32
N PHE A 197 -8.94 -33.06 -7.27
CA PHE A 197 -8.49 -34.17 -6.44
C PHE A 197 -8.79 -33.95 -4.95
N VAL A 198 -8.41 -32.78 -4.41
CA VAL A 198 -8.67 -32.43 -3.01
C VAL A 198 -10.17 -32.37 -2.70
N ASN A 199 -10.96 -31.76 -3.59
CA ASN A 199 -12.41 -31.69 -3.41
C ASN A 199 -13.08 -33.07 -3.41
N ASN A 200 -12.55 -34.04 -4.16
CA ASN A 200 -13.04 -35.42 -4.12
C ASN A 200 -12.73 -36.08 -2.76
N ILE A 201 -11.53 -35.88 -2.21
CA ILE A 201 -11.21 -36.36 -0.85
C ILE A 201 -12.17 -35.75 0.17
N VAL A 202 -12.35 -34.42 0.15
CA VAL A 202 -13.22 -33.72 1.11
C VAL A 202 -14.66 -34.21 1.03
N LYS A 203 -15.21 -34.42 -0.17
CA LYS A 203 -16.57 -34.96 -0.34
C LYS A 203 -16.74 -36.35 0.29
N GLU A 204 -15.70 -37.17 0.30
CA GLU A 204 -15.73 -38.52 0.88
C GLU A 204 -15.60 -38.52 2.41
N VAL A 205 -14.88 -37.56 2.99
CA VAL A 205 -14.54 -37.54 4.43
C VAL A 205 -15.37 -36.57 5.25
N GLU A 206 -15.95 -35.55 4.65
CA GLU A 206 -16.68 -34.48 5.34
C GLU A 206 -18.19 -34.62 5.16
N LYS A 207 -18.92 -34.81 6.27
CA LYS A 207 -20.39 -34.72 6.31
C LYS A 207 -20.80 -33.44 7.03
N ARG A 208 -21.30 -32.46 6.27
CA ARG A 208 -21.84 -31.20 6.80
C ARG A 208 -23.34 -31.34 7.07
N LYS A 209 -23.78 -30.98 8.28
CA LYS A 209 -25.22 -30.94 8.64
C LYS A 209 -25.86 -29.59 8.33
N VAL A 210 -25.09 -28.50 8.42
CA VAL A 210 -25.48 -27.19 7.89
C VAL A 210 -25.01 -27.12 6.43
N PHE A 211 -25.94 -27.30 5.49
CA PHE A 211 -25.67 -27.02 4.09
C PHE A 211 -25.64 -25.50 3.90
N THR A 212 -24.71 -25.00 3.08
CA THR A 212 -24.61 -23.58 2.64
C THR A 212 -25.82 -23.11 1.80
N LYS A 213 -26.96 -23.81 1.88
CA LYS A 213 -28.19 -23.52 1.13
C LYS A 213 -29.04 -22.44 1.82
N ASP A 214 -28.97 -22.34 3.15
CA ASP A 214 -29.69 -21.31 3.90
C ASP A 214 -28.87 -20.03 3.90
N LYS A 215 -29.18 -19.13 2.96
CA LYS A 215 -28.59 -17.79 2.90
C LYS A 215 -28.93 -17.05 4.19
N THR A 216 -27.91 -16.79 5.00
CA THR A 216 -28.01 -15.91 6.16
C THR A 216 -28.31 -14.47 5.71
N ILE A 217 -28.73 -13.61 6.64
CA ILE A 217 -28.91 -12.17 6.36
C ILE A 217 -27.59 -11.56 5.85
N GLN A 218 -26.45 -12.03 6.37
CA GLN A 218 -25.12 -11.63 5.92
C GLN A 218 -24.88 -12.02 4.44
N ASP A 219 -25.29 -13.21 4.02
CA ASP A 219 -25.16 -13.65 2.61
C ASP A 219 -25.99 -12.79 1.64
N LYS A 220 -27.14 -12.27 2.10
CA LYS A 220 -27.97 -11.35 1.29
C LYS A 220 -27.30 -9.99 1.12
N ILE A 221 -26.73 -9.45 2.19
CA ILE A 221 -25.97 -8.18 2.16
C ILE A 221 -24.73 -8.34 1.28
N ASP A 222 -23.99 -9.43 1.46
CA ASP A 222 -22.81 -9.73 0.66
C ASP A 222 -23.18 -9.89 -0.82
N ALA A 223 -24.33 -10.48 -1.16
CA ALA A 223 -24.76 -10.59 -2.56
C ALA A 223 -24.94 -9.22 -3.27
N VAL A 224 -25.33 -8.18 -2.53
CA VAL A 224 -25.47 -6.81 -3.06
C VAL A 224 -24.12 -6.10 -3.06
N ILE A 225 -23.42 -6.09 -1.92
CA ILE A 225 -22.16 -5.35 -1.75
C ILE A 225 -21.03 -5.93 -2.60
N THR A 226 -20.99 -7.25 -2.78
CA THR A 226 -19.98 -7.93 -3.61
C THR A 226 -20.38 -8.07 -5.08
N HIS A 227 -21.53 -7.53 -5.49
CA HIS A 227 -21.97 -7.62 -6.87
C HIS A 227 -20.99 -6.89 -7.80
N LYS A 228 -20.59 -7.55 -8.89
CA LYS A 228 -19.57 -7.05 -9.85
C LYS A 228 -19.81 -5.64 -10.40
N ILE A 229 -21.07 -5.22 -10.52
CA ILE A 229 -21.45 -3.92 -11.09
C ILE A 229 -21.96 -2.96 -10.01
N ILE A 230 -22.73 -3.44 -9.04
CA ILE A 230 -23.39 -2.58 -8.03
C ILE A 230 -22.45 -2.32 -6.85
N GLY A 231 -21.52 -3.24 -6.56
CA GLY A 231 -20.52 -3.08 -5.52
C GLY A 231 -19.58 -1.90 -5.77
N ILE A 232 -19.26 -1.58 -7.03
CA ILE A 232 -18.36 -0.47 -7.38
C ILE A 232 -19.00 0.90 -7.04
N PRO A 233 -20.24 1.22 -7.47
CA PRO A 233 -20.96 2.41 -7.03
C PRO A 233 -21.14 2.49 -5.52
N ILE A 234 -21.52 1.38 -4.85
CA ILE A 234 -21.66 1.35 -3.39
C ILE A 234 -20.33 1.71 -2.72
N PHE A 235 -19.23 1.15 -3.22
CA PHE A 235 -17.89 1.47 -2.75
C PHE A 235 -17.54 2.95 -2.96
N ALA A 236 -17.80 3.50 -4.14
CA ALA A 236 -17.57 4.91 -4.43
C ALA A 236 -18.36 5.83 -3.48
N VAL A 237 -19.63 5.51 -3.21
CA VAL A 237 -20.48 6.27 -2.28
C VAL A 237 -19.95 6.21 -0.84
N ILE A 238 -19.59 5.02 -0.35
CA ILE A 238 -19.06 4.88 1.02
C ILE A 238 -17.76 5.64 1.19
N ILE A 239 -16.85 5.54 0.21
CA ILE A 239 -15.58 6.27 0.22
C ILE A 239 -15.81 7.78 0.11
N PHE A 240 -16.75 8.22 -0.74
CA PHE A 240 -17.15 9.62 -0.82
C PHE A 240 -17.66 10.13 0.53
N LEU A 241 -18.51 9.37 1.23
CA LEU A 241 -18.99 9.75 2.57
C LEU A 241 -17.84 9.87 3.57
N VAL A 242 -16.88 8.93 3.57
CA VAL A 242 -15.69 9.03 4.42
C VAL A 242 -14.93 10.32 4.13
N PHE A 243 -14.71 10.65 2.87
CA PHE A 243 -14.02 11.88 2.48
C PHE A 243 -14.79 13.13 2.85
N TYR A 244 -16.07 13.19 2.54
CA TYR A 244 -16.95 14.31 2.86
C TYR A 244 -16.95 14.58 4.38
N ILE A 245 -17.09 13.54 5.19
CA ILE A 245 -17.07 13.67 6.65
C ILE A 245 -15.68 14.16 7.13
N SER A 246 -14.60 13.58 6.63
CA SER A 246 -13.25 13.91 7.10
C SER A 246 -12.65 15.21 6.57
N GLN A 247 -12.95 15.61 5.33
CA GLN A 247 -12.24 16.69 4.62
C GLN A 247 -13.08 17.96 4.47
N THR A 248 -14.41 17.87 4.57
CA THR A 248 -15.28 19.05 4.31
C THR A 248 -16.18 19.43 5.48
N THR A 249 -16.34 18.55 6.48
CA THR A 249 -17.26 18.79 7.60
C THR A 249 -16.55 18.65 8.94
N LEU A 250 -16.48 17.43 9.49
CA LEU A 250 -16.00 17.23 10.86
C LEU A 250 -14.50 17.53 11.01
N GLY A 251 -13.68 17.14 10.03
CA GLY A 251 -12.24 17.37 10.12
C GLY A 251 -11.86 18.84 10.00
N THR A 252 -12.43 19.56 9.03
CA THR A 252 -12.21 21.01 8.85
C THR A 252 -12.70 21.79 10.07
N TRP A 253 -13.90 21.50 10.56
CA TRP A 253 -14.42 22.15 11.77
C TRP A 253 -13.49 22.04 12.99
N ILE A 254 -12.84 20.89 13.19
CA ILE A 254 -11.85 20.72 14.27
C ILE A 254 -10.54 21.42 13.94
N ALA A 255 -10.10 21.41 12.68
CA ALA A 255 -8.89 22.06 12.23
C ALA A 255 -8.96 23.57 12.37
N ASP A 256 -10.02 24.20 11.87
CA ASP A 256 -10.23 25.65 11.94
C ASP A 256 -10.22 26.12 13.40
N TRP A 257 -10.85 25.34 14.28
CA TRP A 257 -10.81 25.61 15.72
C TRP A 257 -9.39 25.58 16.26
N LEU A 258 -8.59 24.56 15.97
CA LEU A 258 -7.21 24.45 16.47
C LEU A 258 -6.26 25.48 15.85
N VAL A 259 -6.42 25.77 14.56
CA VAL A 259 -5.60 26.74 13.82
C VAL A 259 -5.83 28.15 14.35
N ALA A 260 -7.08 28.55 14.63
CA ALA A 260 -7.39 29.84 15.22
C ALA A 260 -6.67 30.09 16.56
N TRP A 261 -6.48 29.06 17.38
CA TRP A 261 -5.68 29.18 18.62
C TRP A 261 -4.20 29.43 18.33
N ILE A 262 -3.66 28.78 17.29
CA ILE A 262 -2.26 28.93 16.88
C ILE A 262 -2.04 30.31 16.25
N GLU A 263 -2.95 30.80 15.42
CA GLU A 263 -2.89 32.14 14.83
C GLU A 263 -2.96 33.22 15.92
N THR A 264 -3.84 33.07 16.90
CA THR A 264 -3.90 33.98 18.06
C THR A 264 -2.56 34.00 18.80
N PHE A 265 -1.93 32.83 18.98
CA PHE A 265 -0.61 32.72 19.59
C PHE A 265 0.48 33.33 18.69
N GLN A 266 0.42 33.12 17.38
CA GLN A 266 1.35 33.67 16.40
C GLN A 266 1.30 35.20 16.40
N GLY A 267 0.10 35.80 16.40
CA GLY A 267 -0.08 37.25 16.49
C GLY A 267 0.45 37.82 17.80
N TRP A 268 0.24 37.12 18.92
CA TRP A 268 0.80 37.52 20.22
C TRP A 268 2.33 37.53 20.22
N VAL A 269 2.97 36.46 19.71
CA VAL A 269 4.43 36.40 19.58
C VAL A 269 4.94 37.45 18.57
N GLY A 270 4.23 37.64 17.46
CA GLY A 270 4.54 38.64 16.44
C GLY A 270 4.56 40.06 17.02
N GLY A 271 3.58 40.42 17.85
CA GLY A 271 3.55 41.71 18.53
C GLY A 271 4.70 41.90 19.54
N MET A 272 5.16 40.83 20.20
CA MET A 272 6.35 40.89 21.06
C MET A 272 7.66 41.07 20.27
N MET A 273 7.66 40.74 18.97
CA MET A 273 8.83 40.73 18.11
C MET A 273 8.85 41.83 17.04
N GLU A 274 7.93 42.80 17.13
CA GLU A 274 7.77 43.86 16.12
C GLU A 274 9.05 44.71 15.91
N ASN A 275 9.90 44.81 16.95
CA ASN A 275 11.20 45.50 16.90
C ASN A 275 12.41 44.56 16.77
N ALA A 276 12.19 43.26 16.56
CA ALA A 276 13.26 42.28 16.45
C ALA A 276 13.93 42.32 15.06
N ASN A 277 15.07 41.63 14.94
CA ASN A 277 15.71 41.44 13.63
C ASN A 277 14.73 40.70 12.68
N PRO A 278 14.54 41.17 11.44
CA PRO A 278 13.67 40.52 10.46
C PRO A 278 13.95 39.02 10.25
N LEU A 279 15.21 38.60 10.36
CA LEU A 279 15.59 37.19 10.32
C LEU A 279 15.01 36.39 11.48
N LEU A 280 15.00 36.96 12.69
CA LEU A 280 14.43 36.29 13.85
C LEU A 280 12.91 36.20 13.74
N TYR A 281 12.25 37.25 13.22
CA TYR A 281 10.81 37.25 12.97
C TYR A 281 10.44 36.17 11.94
N ALA A 282 11.07 36.17 10.77
CA ALA A 282 10.78 35.22 9.70
C ALA A 282 11.02 33.76 10.11
N ILE A 283 12.04 33.49 10.94
CA ILE A 283 12.31 32.13 11.43
C ILE A 283 11.31 31.72 12.50
N LEU A 284 11.08 32.56 13.50
CA LEU A 284 10.31 32.15 14.69
C LEU A 284 8.80 32.24 14.47
N VAL A 285 8.32 33.37 13.95
CA VAL A 285 6.90 33.64 13.75
C VAL A 285 6.41 32.93 12.49
N ASP A 286 6.96 33.26 11.33
CA ASP A 286 6.43 32.72 10.06
C ASP A 286 6.92 31.27 9.81
N GLY A 287 8.18 30.99 10.09
CA GLY A 287 8.80 29.68 9.84
C GLY A 287 8.32 28.60 10.81
N ILE A 288 8.65 28.75 12.10
CA ILE A 288 8.39 27.75 13.14
C ILE A 288 6.93 27.75 13.56
N ILE A 289 6.38 28.88 14.03
CA ILE A 289 4.99 28.94 14.53
C ILE A 289 4.01 28.71 13.37
N GLY A 290 4.18 29.40 12.24
CA GLY A 290 3.40 29.13 11.02
C GLY A 290 3.53 27.67 10.54
N GLY A 291 4.73 27.09 10.62
CA GLY A 291 4.95 25.67 10.34
C GLY A 291 4.20 24.72 11.28
N VAL A 292 4.09 25.05 12.57
CA VAL A 292 3.25 24.31 13.53
C VAL A 292 1.77 24.45 13.16
N GLY A 293 1.32 25.65 12.77
CA GLY A 293 -0.02 25.91 12.26
C GLY A 293 -0.39 24.97 11.12
N ALA A 294 0.47 24.86 10.10
CA ALA A 294 0.27 23.94 8.98
C ALA A 294 0.16 22.47 9.39
N VAL A 295 1.01 22.01 10.32
CA VAL A 295 0.97 20.62 10.83
C VAL A 295 -0.31 20.34 11.60
N VAL A 296 -0.74 21.28 12.45
CA VAL A 296 -1.95 21.13 13.28
C VAL A 296 -3.21 21.27 12.44
N GLY A 297 -3.24 22.14 11.43
CA GLY A 297 -4.36 22.28 10.51
C GLY A 297 -4.68 20.98 9.78
N PHE A 298 -3.67 20.21 9.34
CA PHE A 298 -3.91 18.92 8.68
C PHE A 298 -4.19 17.74 9.61
N LEU A 299 -3.82 17.83 10.89
CA LEU A 299 -3.88 16.70 11.82
C LEU A 299 -5.33 16.17 12.03
N PRO A 300 -6.35 17.00 12.30
CA PRO A 300 -7.73 16.55 12.49
C PRO A 300 -8.31 15.85 11.26
N LEU A 301 -8.06 16.37 10.06
CA LEU A 301 -8.55 15.80 8.80
C LEU A 301 -8.06 14.35 8.66
N VAL A 302 -6.76 14.14 8.90
CA VAL A 302 -6.12 12.82 8.85
C VAL A 302 -6.66 11.90 9.96
N MET A 303 -6.85 12.41 11.18
CA MET A 303 -7.36 11.62 12.32
C MET A 303 -8.80 11.15 12.10
N VAL A 304 -9.71 12.05 11.70
CA VAL A 304 -11.11 11.70 11.41
C VAL A 304 -11.18 10.67 10.27
N MET A 305 -10.39 10.86 9.21
CA MET A 305 -10.32 9.90 8.11
C MET A 305 -9.89 8.51 8.61
N TYR A 306 -8.84 8.42 9.43
CA TYR A 306 -8.39 7.15 9.99
C TYR A 306 -9.39 6.49 10.91
N PHE A 307 -10.10 7.28 11.71
CA PHE A 307 -11.16 6.79 12.57
C PHE A 307 -12.25 6.11 11.73
N LEU A 308 -12.74 6.77 10.66
CA LEU A 308 -13.76 6.22 9.77
C LEU A 308 -13.28 4.98 9.02
N ILE A 309 -12.04 4.98 8.50
CA ILE A 309 -11.45 3.80 7.85
C ILE A 309 -11.33 2.64 8.84
N ALA A 310 -10.91 2.89 10.09
CA ALA A 310 -10.81 1.86 11.11
C ALA A 310 -12.18 1.25 11.44
N LEU A 311 -13.27 2.03 11.42
CA LEU A 311 -14.63 1.50 11.56
C LEU A 311 -15.01 0.60 10.38
N LEU A 312 -14.68 0.98 9.14
CA LEU A 312 -14.92 0.17 7.94
C LEU A 312 -14.10 -1.12 7.91
N GLU A 313 -12.89 -1.09 8.46
CA GLU A 313 -12.04 -2.26 8.62
C GLU A 313 -12.60 -3.21 9.68
N ASP A 314 -13.00 -2.69 10.85
CA ASP A 314 -13.55 -3.46 11.96
C ASP A 314 -14.92 -4.09 11.64
N CYS A 315 -15.75 -3.44 10.82
CA CYS A 315 -17.05 -4.00 10.43
C CYS A 315 -16.94 -5.06 9.32
N GLY A 316 -15.75 -5.25 8.75
CA GLY A 316 -15.48 -6.23 7.70
C GLY A 316 -15.84 -5.75 6.29
N TYR A 317 -16.23 -4.48 6.10
CA TYR A 317 -16.57 -3.92 4.79
C TYR A 317 -15.35 -3.88 3.84
N MET A 318 -14.17 -3.52 4.36
CA MET A 318 -12.94 -3.45 3.56
C MET A 318 -12.60 -4.78 2.86
N ALA A 319 -12.88 -5.92 3.49
CA ALA A 319 -12.70 -7.23 2.87
C ALA A 319 -13.62 -7.41 1.64
N ARG A 320 -14.88 -6.96 1.70
CA ARG A 320 -15.81 -7.02 0.55
C ARG A 320 -15.40 -6.08 -0.57
N ALA A 321 -15.00 -4.85 -0.21
CA ALA A 321 -14.50 -3.88 -1.18
C ALA A 321 -13.33 -4.44 -2.00
N THR A 322 -12.40 -5.17 -1.36
CA THR A 322 -11.30 -5.82 -2.08
C THR A 322 -11.77 -6.91 -3.04
N VAL A 323 -12.83 -7.66 -2.71
CA VAL A 323 -13.40 -8.70 -3.60
C VAL A 323 -14.04 -8.08 -4.84
N VAL A 324 -14.76 -6.97 -4.70
CA VAL A 324 -15.40 -6.26 -5.82
C VAL A 324 -14.37 -5.77 -6.84
N LEU A 325 -13.21 -5.32 -6.36
CA LEU A 325 -12.20 -4.66 -7.17
C LEU A 325 -11.05 -5.58 -7.61
N ASP A 326 -10.92 -6.77 -7.02
CA ASP A 326 -9.95 -7.78 -7.43
C ASP A 326 -9.97 -8.07 -8.95
N PRO A 327 -11.13 -8.21 -9.62
CA PRO A 327 -11.16 -8.48 -11.07
C PRO A 327 -10.49 -7.39 -11.92
N ILE A 328 -10.50 -6.13 -11.46
CA ILE A 328 -9.87 -5.00 -12.17
C ILE A 328 -8.36 -5.03 -11.91
N PHE A 329 -7.96 -5.14 -10.66
CA PHE A 329 -6.55 -5.09 -10.24
C PHE A 329 -5.75 -6.31 -10.71
N LYS A 330 -6.38 -7.47 -10.74
CA LYS A 330 -5.75 -8.71 -11.23
C LYS A 330 -5.34 -8.63 -12.69
N ARG A 331 -6.05 -7.85 -13.52
CA ARG A 331 -5.67 -7.63 -14.93
C ARG A 331 -4.34 -6.89 -15.05
N VAL A 332 -4.09 -5.94 -14.14
CA VAL A 332 -2.83 -5.18 -14.10
C VAL A 332 -1.74 -5.84 -13.26
N GLY A 333 -2.02 -7.02 -12.69
CA GLY A 333 -1.07 -7.81 -11.92
C GLY A 333 -0.91 -7.38 -10.47
N LEU A 334 -1.94 -6.76 -9.89
CA LEU A 334 -2.07 -6.43 -8.47
C LEU A 334 -3.21 -7.26 -7.85
N SER A 335 -3.24 -7.39 -6.53
CA SER A 335 -4.38 -7.98 -5.83
C SER A 335 -5.44 -6.93 -5.50
N GLY A 336 -6.69 -7.35 -5.26
CA GLY A 336 -7.74 -6.47 -4.77
C GLY A 336 -7.37 -5.70 -3.49
N LYS A 337 -6.41 -6.18 -2.70
CA LYS A 337 -5.86 -5.48 -1.53
C LYS A 337 -5.15 -4.18 -1.88
N SER A 338 -4.62 -4.04 -3.10
CA SER A 338 -3.94 -2.83 -3.56
C SER A 338 -4.84 -1.60 -3.66
N VAL A 339 -6.16 -1.82 -3.75
CA VAL A 339 -7.16 -0.75 -3.71
C VAL A 339 -7.11 0.00 -2.39
N ILE A 340 -6.97 -0.72 -1.27
CA ILE A 340 -7.07 -0.14 0.07
C ILE A 340 -6.06 1.01 0.21
N PRO A 341 -4.75 0.80 -0.07
CA PRO A 341 -3.76 1.88 -0.14
C PRO A 341 -4.15 3.05 -1.04
N MET A 342 -4.60 2.78 -2.27
CA MET A 342 -4.86 3.82 -3.27
C MET A 342 -6.03 4.70 -2.90
N VAL A 343 -7.09 4.09 -2.36
CA VAL A 343 -8.28 4.81 -1.91
C VAL A 343 -7.99 5.61 -0.65
N ILE A 344 -7.31 5.02 0.33
CA ILE A 344 -6.86 5.78 1.50
C ILE A 344 -5.89 6.91 1.08
N GLY A 345 -5.09 6.68 0.04
CA GLY A 345 -4.18 7.66 -0.56
C GLY A 345 -4.85 8.91 -1.13
N THR A 346 -6.11 8.82 -1.59
CA THR A 346 -6.88 10.00 -2.04
C THR A 346 -7.19 11.00 -0.91
N GLY A 347 -7.07 10.59 0.35
CA GLY A 347 -7.07 11.51 1.47
C GLY A 347 -5.69 12.02 1.78
N CYS A 348 -4.79 11.11 2.15
CA CYS A 348 -3.39 11.44 2.33
C CYS A 348 -2.51 10.26 1.92
N ALA A 349 -1.49 10.56 1.11
CA ALA A 349 -0.59 9.55 0.56
C ALA A 349 0.19 8.81 1.66
N ILE A 350 0.49 9.44 2.80
CA ILE A 350 1.21 8.81 3.93
C ILE A 350 0.42 7.59 4.47
N PRO A 351 -0.83 7.75 4.97
CA PRO A 351 -1.73 6.64 5.28
C PRO A 351 -1.87 5.60 4.19
N GLY A 352 -2.07 6.05 2.95
CA GLY A 352 -2.33 5.18 1.82
C GLY A 352 -1.15 4.25 1.58
N VAL A 353 0.05 4.82 1.48
CA VAL A 353 1.29 4.06 1.31
C VAL A 353 1.50 3.10 2.48
N MET A 354 1.33 3.55 3.73
CA MET A 354 1.49 2.68 4.90
C MET A 354 0.48 1.52 4.94
N ALA A 355 -0.73 1.69 4.40
CA ALA A 355 -1.73 0.62 4.32
C ALA A 355 -1.29 -0.53 3.39
N SER A 356 -0.29 -0.31 2.52
CA SER A 356 0.25 -1.36 1.64
C SER A 356 0.89 -2.52 2.41
N ARG A 357 1.24 -2.34 3.69
CA ARG A 357 1.72 -3.41 4.58
C ARG A 357 0.78 -4.61 4.71
N THR A 358 -0.51 -4.42 4.43
CA THR A 358 -1.52 -5.50 4.43
C THR A 358 -1.35 -6.47 3.25
N ILE A 359 -0.55 -6.08 2.25
CA ILE A 359 -0.21 -6.87 1.07
C ILE A 359 1.03 -7.72 1.39
N ARG A 360 0.86 -9.05 1.32
CA ARG A 360 1.89 -10.02 1.69
C ARG A 360 2.94 -10.22 0.60
N ASN A 361 2.52 -10.19 -0.66
CA ASN A 361 3.45 -10.26 -1.78
C ASN A 361 4.28 -8.96 -1.81
N GLU A 362 5.60 -9.09 -1.64
CA GLU A 362 6.51 -7.95 -1.56
C GLU A 362 6.51 -7.10 -2.83
N ARG A 363 6.39 -7.72 -4.01
CA ARG A 363 6.34 -7.00 -5.29
C ARG A 363 5.05 -6.21 -5.44
N GLU A 364 3.92 -6.82 -5.09
CA GLU A 364 2.63 -6.12 -5.07
C GLU A 364 2.63 -4.99 -4.05
N ARG A 365 3.20 -5.20 -2.85
CA ARG A 365 3.36 -4.16 -1.83
C ARG A 365 4.18 -2.99 -2.35
N ARG A 366 5.38 -3.25 -2.88
CA ARG A 366 6.27 -2.22 -3.45
C ARG A 366 5.61 -1.45 -4.60
N THR A 367 4.98 -2.17 -5.53
CA THR A 367 4.27 -1.55 -6.66
C THR A 367 3.11 -0.70 -6.17
N THR A 368 2.33 -1.20 -5.20
CA THR A 368 1.20 -0.45 -4.64
C THR A 368 1.67 0.79 -3.90
N ALA A 369 2.70 0.68 -3.06
CA ALA A 369 3.30 1.82 -2.35
C ALA A 369 3.79 2.90 -3.33
N MET A 370 4.37 2.50 -4.46
CA MET A 370 4.86 3.41 -5.49
C MET A 370 3.74 4.12 -6.26
N LEU A 371 2.64 3.44 -6.54
CA LEU A 371 1.57 3.95 -7.41
C LEU A 371 0.48 4.69 -6.62
N THR A 372 0.31 4.39 -5.34
CA THR A 372 -0.66 5.05 -4.45
C THR A 372 -0.62 6.58 -4.54
N PRO A 373 0.56 7.25 -4.58
CA PRO A 373 0.61 8.70 -4.64
C PRO A 373 0.20 9.35 -5.96
N PHE A 374 -0.06 8.57 -7.02
CA PHE A 374 -0.68 9.09 -8.25
C PHE A 374 -2.15 9.46 -8.05
N MET A 375 -2.80 8.92 -7.01
CA MET A 375 -4.11 9.41 -6.61
C MET A 375 -3.95 10.81 -6.00
N PRO A 376 -4.71 11.83 -6.48
CA PRO A 376 -4.68 13.14 -5.86
C PRO A 376 -5.16 13.06 -4.40
N CYS A 377 -4.32 13.51 -3.46
CA CYS A 377 -4.63 13.57 -2.03
C CYS A 377 -5.25 14.92 -1.65
N GLY A 378 -5.80 15.05 -0.44
CA GLY A 378 -6.44 16.28 0.06
C GLY A 378 -5.56 17.53 -0.09
N ALA A 379 -4.26 17.42 0.20
CA ALA A 379 -3.29 18.52 0.02
C ALA A 379 -3.12 19.01 -1.44
N LYS A 380 -3.61 18.26 -2.43
CA LYS A 380 -3.60 18.67 -3.84
C LYS A 380 -4.87 19.43 -4.24
N ILE A 381 -5.92 19.41 -3.40
CA ILE A 381 -7.19 20.10 -3.67
C ILE A 381 -6.99 21.62 -3.81
N PRO A 382 -6.22 22.31 -2.94
CA PRO A 382 -5.96 23.75 -3.10
C PRO A 382 -5.35 24.10 -4.46
N VAL A 383 -4.38 23.30 -4.93
CA VAL A 383 -3.75 23.49 -6.24
C VAL A 383 -4.75 23.28 -7.39
N ILE A 384 -5.61 22.25 -7.30
CA ILE A 384 -6.67 22.01 -8.29
C ILE A 384 -7.66 23.17 -8.30
N ALA A 385 -8.10 23.63 -7.12
CA ALA A 385 -9.06 24.71 -6.97
C ALA A 385 -8.51 26.03 -7.53
N LEU A 386 -7.28 26.39 -7.18
CA LEU A 386 -6.61 27.59 -7.69
C LEU A 386 -6.59 27.61 -9.22
N PHE A 387 -6.10 26.54 -9.85
CA PHE A 387 -5.99 26.49 -11.30
C PHE A 387 -7.35 26.39 -11.99
N ALA A 388 -8.33 25.69 -11.39
CA ALA A 388 -9.70 25.63 -11.89
C ALA A 388 -10.37 27.01 -11.87
N GLY A 389 -10.26 27.74 -10.75
CA GLY A 389 -10.79 29.10 -10.63
C GLY A 389 -10.09 30.10 -11.54
N ALA A 390 -8.74 30.09 -11.56
CA ALA A 390 -7.97 31.05 -12.34
C ALA A 390 -8.10 30.87 -13.86
N PHE A 391 -8.01 29.64 -14.39
CA PHE A 391 -7.89 29.39 -15.83
C PHE A 391 -9.13 28.78 -16.48
N PHE A 392 -10.04 28.21 -15.68
CA PHE A 392 -11.17 27.40 -16.17
C PHE A 392 -12.54 27.81 -15.62
N ALA A 393 -12.65 28.98 -14.98
CA ALA A 393 -13.92 29.49 -14.43
C ALA A 393 -14.65 28.48 -13.54
N ASP A 394 -13.92 27.89 -12.60
CA ASP A 394 -14.43 26.92 -11.60
C ASP A 394 -15.08 25.67 -12.19
N ALA A 395 -14.64 25.27 -13.39
CA ALA A 395 -15.24 24.14 -14.05
C ALA A 395 -14.98 22.81 -13.29
N TRP A 396 -16.06 22.16 -12.84
CA TRP A 396 -16.04 20.92 -12.06
C TRP A 396 -15.26 19.78 -12.73
N TRP A 397 -15.22 19.77 -14.07
CA TRP A 397 -14.57 18.71 -14.84
C TRP A 397 -13.04 18.71 -14.65
N VAL A 398 -12.42 19.84 -14.25
CA VAL A 398 -10.99 19.93 -14.00
C VAL A 398 -10.59 18.94 -12.90
N SER A 399 -11.27 19.02 -11.75
CA SER A 399 -11.04 18.10 -10.62
C SER A 399 -11.34 16.65 -11.00
N ALA A 400 -12.50 16.40 -11.64
CA ALA A 400 -12.88 15.05 -12.07
C ALA A 400 -11.84 14.41 -13.01
N THR A 401 -11.28 15.21 -13.93
CA THR A 401 -10.25 14.76 -14.88
C THR A 401 -8.95 14.41 -14.15
N MET A 402 -8.55 15.16 -13.12
CA MET A 402 -7.36 14.82 -12.33
C MET A 402 -7.51 13.48 -11.61
N TYR A 403 -8.65 13.21 -10.98
CA TYR A 403 -8.84 11.91 -10.34
C TYR A 403 -8.89 10.77 -11.37
N LEU A 404 -9.52 10.99 -12.53
CA LEU A 404 -9.59 10.00 -13.60
C LEU A 404 -8.21 9.68 -14.20
N VAL A 405 -7.41 10.70 -14.50
CA VAL A 405 -6.04 10.53 -15.00
C VAL A 405 -5.19 9.82 -13.95
N GLY A 406 -5.32 10.16 -12.67
CA GLY A 406 -4.68 9.42 -11.57
C GLY A 406 -4.99 7.93 -11.60
N ILE A 407 -6.25 7.53 -11.70
CA ILE A 407 -6.66 6.12 -11.81
C ILE A 407 -6.03 5.45 -13.04
N VAL A 408 -6.06 6.11 -14.19
CA VAL A 408 -5.46 5.59 -15.44
C VAL A 408 -3.94 5.40 -15.27
N LEU A 409 -3.25 6.37 -14.68
CA LEU A 409 -1.80 6.29 -14.42
C LEU A 409 -1.44 5.18 -13.45
N VAL A 410 -2.27 4.92 -12.43
CA VAL A 410 -2.08 3.77 -11.54
C VAL A 410 -2.19 2.47 -12.33
N LEU A 411 -3.20 2.30 -13.17
CA LEU A 411 -3.40 1.07 -13.96
C LEU A 411 -2.27 0.87 -14.98
N LEU A 412 -1.88 1.91 -15.71
CA LEU A 412 -0.78 1.88 -16.68
C LEU A 412 0.56 1.67 -15.98
N GLY A 413 0.79 2.36 -14.86
CA GLY A 413 1.98 2.20 -14.03
C GLY A 413 2.11 0.79 -13.48
N ALA A 414 1.01 0.16 -13.05
CA ALA A 414 1.02 -1.23 -12.60
C ALA A 414 1.43 -2.20 -13.71
N LEU A 415 0.91 -2.01 -14.93
CA LEU A 415 1.30 -2.79 -16.10
C LEU A 415 2.78 -2.58 -16.48
N LEU A 416 3.25 -1.34 -16.39
CA LEU A 416 4.64 -0.98 -16.67
C LEU A 416 5.59 -1.64 -15.67
N VAL A 417 5.30 -1.55 -14.38
CA VAL A 417 6.11 -2.17 -13.31
C VAL A 417 6.07 -3.69 -13.41
N LYS A 418 4.91 -4.27 -13.77
CA LYS A 418 4.80 -5.70 -14.08
C LYS A 418 5.73 -6.12 -15.21
N ARG A 419 5.91 -5.29 -16.25
CA ARG A 419 6.89 -5.55 -17.31
C ARG A 419 8.34 -5.34 -16.85
N ILE A 420 8.62 -4.27 -16.11
CA ILE A 420 9.97 -3.94 -15.63
C ILE A 420 10.52 -5.04 -14.70
N THR A 421 9.65 -5.73 -13.97
CA THR A 421 10.03 -6.78 -13.00
C THR A 421 10.07 -8.20 -13.57
N GLY A 422 9.82 -8.39 -14.88
CA GLY A 422 9.94 -9.71 -15.54
C GLY A 422 8.90 -10.77 -15.15
N GLN A 423 8.07 -10.53 -14.13
CA GLN A 423 7.12 -11.53 -13.60
C GLN A 423 5.79 -11.54 -14.39
N LYS A 424 5.85 -11.94 -15.67
CA LYS A 424 4.68 -12.09 -16.56
C LYS A 424 3.73 -13.22 -16.13
N TYR A 425 4.26 -14.28 -15.53
CA TYR A 425 3.57 -15.56 -15.30
C TYR A 425 3.18 -15.87 -13.85
N ARG A 426 3.61 -15.06 -12.87
CA ARG A 426 3.31 -15.31 -11.45
C ARG A 426 2.00 -14.64 -11.04
N LYS A 427 0.95 -15.44 -10.83
CA LYS A 427 -0.28 -14.98 -10.18
C LYS A 427 -0.16 -15.23 -8.68
N SER A 428 -0.36 -14.20 -7.86
CA SER A 428 -0.80 -14.47 -6.49
C SER A 428 -2.26 -14.93 -6.58
N PHE A 429 -2.58 -16.08 -5.98
CA PHE A 429 -3.97 -16.44 -5.79
C PHE A 429 -4.54 -15.51 -4.72
N PHE A 430 -5.37 -14.55 -5.13
CA PHE A 430 -6.13 -13.75 -4.18
C PHE A 430 -7.18 -14.65 -3.52
N ILE A 431 -6.82 -15.16 -2.35
CA ILE A 431 -7.69 -15.96 -1.50
C ILE A 431 -7.90 -15.17 -0.21
N ILE A 432 -9.11 -14.66 -0.01
CA ILE A 432 -9.51 -13.97 1.21
C ILE A 432 -10.68 -14.72 1.85
N GLU A 433 -10.60 -14.94 3.17
CA GLU A 433 -11.76 -15.35 3.95
C GLU A 433 -12.53 -14.10 4.29
N LEU A 434 -13.81 -14.04 3.89
CA LEU A 434 -14.68 -12.94 4.27
C LEU A 434 -14.97 -13.06 5.76
N PRO A 435 -14.56 -12.09 6.60
CA PRO A 435 -14.88 -12.11 8.02
C PRO A 435 -16.39 -11.92 8.21
N GLU A 436 -16.96 -12.49 9.27
CA GLU A 436 -18.36 -12.21 9.63
C GLU A 436 -18.55 -10.72 9.93
N TYR A 437 -19.74 -10.19 9.62
CA TYR A 437 -20.09 -8.81 9.97
C TYR A 437 -20.06 -8.63 11.49
N LYS A 438 -19.40 -7.57 11.94
CA LYS A 438 -19.32 -7.19 13.35
C LYS A 438 -19.68 -5.73 13.51
N VAL A 439 -20.31 -5.41 14.64
CA VAL A 439 -20.49 -4.00 15.04
C VAL A 439 -19.10 -3.42 15.32
N PRO A 440 -18.71 -2.31 14.68
CA PRO A 440 -17.37 -1.76 14.81
C PRO A 440 -17.14 -1.24 16.23
N SER A 441 -15.93 -1.40 16.76
CA SER A 441 -15.60 -0.97 18.10
C SER A 441 -15.09 0.47 18.11
N LEU A 442 -15.90 1.40 18.62
CA LEU A 442 -15.52 2.82 18.73
C LEU A 442 -14.22 2.99 19.53
N LYS A 443 -14.00 2.18 20.58
CA LYS A 443 -12.77 2.20 21.38
C LYS A 443 -11.54 1.84 20.55
N ARG A 444 -11.62 0.77 19.74
CA ARG A 444 -10.49 0.34 18.89
C ARG A 444 -10.22 1.35 17.78
N ALA A 445 -11.26 1.89 17.16
CA ALA A 445 -11.13 2.94 16.16
C ALA A 445 -10.47 4.21 16.73
N CYS A 446 -10.85 4.63 17.95
CA CYS A 446 -10.27 5.79 18.62
C CYS A 446 -8.79 5.57 18.98
N VAL A 447 -8.43 4.40 19.53
CA VAL A 447 -7.02 4.06 19.80
C VAL A 447 -6.20 4.05 18.52
N SER A 448 -6.72 3.45 17.45
CA SER A 448 -6.03 3.43 16.15
C SER A 448 -5.85 4.83 15.57
N MET A 449 -6.87 5.69 15.68
CA MET A 449 -6.79 7.10 15.30
C MET A 449 -5.68 7.84 16.06
N LEU A 450 -5.62 7.69 17.38
CA LEU A 450 -4.61 8.36 18.22
C LEU A 450 -3.19 7.87 17.93
N GLU A 451 -2.98 6.56 17.78
CA GLU A 451 -1.67 5.99 17.42
C GLU A 451 -1.17 6.54 16.07
N ARG A 452 -2.06 6.62 15.08
CA ARG A 452 -1.73 7.13 13.76
C ARG A 452 -1.53 8.65 13.75
N GLY A 453 -2.32 9.40 14.52
CA GLY A 453 -2.14 10.84 14.75
C GLY A 453 -0.76 11.13 15.38
N LYS A 454 -0.38 10.37 16.41
CA LYS A 454 0.96 10.45 17.01
C LYS A 454 2.07 10.17 15.98
N ALA A 455 1.90 9.14 15.15
CA ALA A 455 2.86 8.82 14.10
C ALA A 455 2.99 9.94 13.05
N TYR A 456 1.89 10.62 12.72
CA TYR A 456 1.90 11.79 11.85
C TYR A 456 2.69 12.95 12.47
N ILE A 457 2.43 13.31 13.73
CA ILE A 457 3.14 14.40 14.44
C ILE A 457 4.65 14.13 14.48
N ILE A 458 5.07 12.92 14.88
CA ILE A 458 6.50 12.60 15.04
C ILE A 458 7.22 12.56 13.69
N LYS A 459 6.62 11.94 12.67
CA LYS A 459 7.31 11.67 11.40
C LYS A 459 7.09 12.76 10.36
N ALA A 460 5.84 13.16 10.13
CA ALA A 460 5.50 14.17 9.13
C ALA A 460 5.68 15.58 9.70
N GLY A 461 5.23 15.82 10.93
CA GLY A 461 5.33 17.14 11.57
C GLY A 461 6.76 17.69 11.62
N THR A 462 7.73 16.87 12.06
CA THR A 462 9.14 17.27 12.12
C THR A 462 9.72 17.65 10.75
N ILE A 463 9.37 16.88 9.70
CA ILE A 463 9.86 17.15 8.34
C ILE A 463 9.20 18.42 7.80
N ILE A 464 7.89 18.58 7.98
CA ILE A 464 7.13 19.75 7.52
C ILE A 464 7.67 21.02 8.18
N LEU A 465 7.86 21.02 9.51
CA LEU A 465 8.38 22.18 10.24
C LEU A 465 9.75 22.63 9.72
N VAL A 466 10.70 21.70 9.60
CA VAL A 466 12.06 22.01 9.12
C VAL A 466 12.01 22.54 7.70
N CYS A 467 11.27 21.88 6.82
CA CYS A 467 11.22 22.28 5.43
C CYS A 467 10.46 23.60 5.23
N ASN A 468 9.40 23.87 6.00
CA ASN A 468 8.68 25.13 5.95
C ASN A 468 9.57 26.30 6.40
N THR A 469 10.32 26.11 7.50
CA THR A 469 11.29 27.10 7.97
C THR A 469 12.36 27.38 6.90
N VAL A 470 12.89 26.34 6.25
CA VAL A 470 13.88 26.48 5.18
C VAL A 470 13.29 27.21 3.98
N VAL A 471 12.07 26.87 3.54
CA VAL A 471 11.39 27.54 2.43
C VAL A 471 11.14 29.00 2.75
N GLN A 472 10.69 29.32 3.97
CA GLN A 472 10.46 30.69 4.42
C GLN A 472 11.77 31.49 4.35
N ILE A 473 12.88 30.96 4.87
CA ILE A 473 14.19 31.62 4.76
C ILE A 473 14.56 31.84 3.29
N MET A 474 14.35 30.83 2.44
CA MET A 474 14.69 30.93 1.02
C MET A 474 13.85 31.94 0.26
N GLN A 475 12.59 32.17 0.68
CA GLN A 475 11.68 33.15 0.09
C GLN A 475 11.98 34.57 0.59
N SER A 476 12.19 34.73 1.90
CA SER A 476 12.33 36.04 2.53
C SER A 476 13.72 36.66 2.40
N PHE A 477 14.77 35.88 2.11
CA PHE A 477 16.15 36.37 2.09
C PHE A 477 16.89 36.11 0.78
N ASN A 478 17.85 36.98 0.47
CA ASN A 478 18.88 36.77 -0.56
C ASN A 478 20.14 36.06 0.03
N TRP A 479 21.12 35.72 -0.81
CA TRP A 479 22.36 35.04 -0.36
C TRP A 479 23.22 35.86 0.62
N GLN A 480 22.98 37.18 0.69
CA GLN A 480 23.59 38.10 1.64
C GLN A 480 22.78 38.23 2.94
N PHE A 481 21.71 37.44 3.12
CA PHE A 481 20.78 37.48 4.24
C PHE A 481 20.10 38.84 4.46
N GLN A 482 19.88 39.57 3.37
CA GLN A 482 19.04 40.78 3.39
C GLN A 482 17.60 40.40 3.03
N VAL A 483 16.65 41.08 3.66
CA VAL A 483 15.22 40.90 3.40
C VAL A 483 14.90 41.29 1.97
N VAL A 484 14.19 40.42 1.27
CA VAL A 484 13.70 40.68 -0.09
C VAL A 484 12.48 41.59 0.00
N ALA A 485 12.55 42.75 -0.64
CA ALA A 485 11.41 43.67 -0.73
C ALA A 485 10.35 43.13 -1.71
N GLU A 486 9.10 43.53 -1.50
CA GLU A 486 7.98 43.25 -2.41
C GLU A 486 8.29 43.80 -3.82
N GLY A 487 8.12 42.96 -4.85
CA GLY A 487 8.53 43.23 -6.22
C GLY A 487 9.99 42.88 -6.58
N ALA A 488 10.81 42.44 -5.61
CA ALA A 488 12.18 41.99 -5.82
C ALA A 488 12.37 40.47 -5.60
N GLU A 489 11.29 39.68 -5.68
CA GLU A 489 11.25 38.24 -5.38
C GLU A 489 12.26 37.42 -6.19
N SER A 490 12.62 37.90 -7.39
CA SER A 490 13.65 37.29 -8.25
C SER A 490 15.06 37.30 -7.65
N THR A 491 15.32 38.09 -6.60
CA THR A 491 16.61 38.16 -5.90
C THR A 491 16.72 37.18 -4.72
N SER A 492 15.62 36.50 -4.39
CA SER A 492 15.56 35.52 -3.30
C SER A 492 16.49 34.31 -3.53
N ILE A 493 16.89 33.66 -2.45
CA ILE A 493 17.63 32.39 -2.52
C ILE A 493 16.80 31.34 -3.30
N LEU A 494 15.47 31.31 -3.09
CA LEU A 494 14.58 30.41 -3.80
C LEU A 494 14.63 30.63 -5.31
N ALA A 495 14.62 31.88 -5.77
CA ALA A 495 14.72 32.21 -7.20
C ALA A 495 16.01 31.65 -7.81
N SER A 496 17.14 31.79 -7.12
CA SER A 496 18.44 31.28 -7.59
C SER A 496 18.49 29.76 -7.74
N ILE A 497 17.79 29.02 -6.86
CA ILE A 497 17.69 27.55 -6.91
C ILE A 497 16.68 27.10 -7.97
N ALA A 498 15.61 27.86 -8.17
CA ALA A 498 14.56 27.54 -9.12
C ALA A 498 14.94 27.82 -10.59
N HIS A 499 15.79 28.82 -10.84
CA HIS A 499 16.14 29.27 -12.19
C HIS A 499 16.80 28.19 -13.07
N PRO A 500 17.72 27.34 -12.56
CA PRO A 500 18.25 26.22 -13.35
C PRO A 500 17.19 25.15 -13.64
N ILE A 501 16.24 24.96 -12.72
CA ILE A 501 15.17 23.95 -12.85
C ILE A 501 14.14 24.39 -13.90
N SER A 502 13.89 25.69 -14.04
CA SER A 502 12.92 26.20 -15.03
C SER A 502 13.27 25.83 -16.47
N ILE A 503 14.56 25.61 -16.78
CA ILE A 503 15.02 25.16 -18.10
C ILE A 503 14.38 23.81 -18.48
N LEU A 504 14.22 22.90 -17.50
CA LEU A 504 13.57 21.61 -17.72
C LEU A 504 12.09 21.75 -18.05
N PHE A 505 11.46 22.86 -17.67
CA PHE A 505 10.04 23.14 -17.83
C PHE A 505 9.70 23.95 -19.08
N ILE A 506 10.70 24.44 -19.82
CA ILE A 506 10.48 25.12 -21.12
C ILE A 506 9.69 24.21 -22.09
N PRO A 507 10.03 22.91 -22.30
CA PRO A 507 9.26 22.03 -23.18
C PRO A 507 7.84 21.72 -22.71
N LEU A 508 7.53 22.03 -21.44
CA LEU A 508 6.23 21.81 -20.81
C LEU A 508 5.33 23.05 -20.86
N GLY A 509 5.84 24.18 -21.36
CA GLY A 509 5.09 25.42 -21.54
C GLY A 509 5.08 26.37 -20.34
N PHE A 510 5.84 26.07 -19.29
CA PHE A 510 5.89 26.86 -18.04
C PHE A 510 7.32 27.06 -17.53
N GLY A 511 8.26 27.31 -18.45
CA GLY A 511 9.70 27.49 -18.18
C GLY A 511 10.10 28.77 -17.44
N VAL A 512 9.27 29.25 -16.50
CA VAL A 512 9.54 30.43 -15.67
C VAL A 512 9.96 29.99 -14.26
N TRP A 513 10.83 30.78 -13.63
CA TRP A 513 11.42 30.42 -12.34
C TRP A 513 10.37 30.37 -11.22
N GLN A 514 9.31 31.19 -11.29
CA GLN A 514 8.21 31.21 -10.30
C GLN A 514 7.50 29.85 -10.21
N LEU A 515 7.13 29.29 -11.37
CA LEU A 515 6.48 27.98 -11.45
C LEU A 515 7.44 26.86 -11.06
N ALA A 516 8.73 27.02 -11.37
CA ALA A 516 9.76 26.10 -10.92
C ALA A 516 9.96 26.13 -9.41
N ALA A 517 9.98 27.31 -8.80
CA ALA A 517 10.08 27.52 -7.37
C ALA A 517 8.90 26.85 -6.65
N ALA A 518 7.68 27.10 -7.12
CA ALA A 518 6.48 26.46 -6.58
C ALA A 518 6.47 24.94 -6.76
N ALA A 519 6.99 24.40 -7.87
CA ALA A 519 7.12 22.96 -8.04
C ALA A 519 8.15 22.33 -7.07
N VAL A 520 9.24 23.05 -6.77
CA VAL A 520 10.27 22.61 -5.80
C VAL A 520 9.71 22.60 -4.38
N THR A 521 9.05 23.67 -3.96
CA THR A 521 8.38 23.72 -2.65
C THR A 521 7.26 22.67 -2.56
N GLY A 522 6.60 22.36 -3.68
CA GLY A 522 5.64 21.28 -3.82
C GLY A 522 6.16 19.87 -3.50
N PHE A 523 7.48 19.62 -3.59
CA PHE A 523 8.06 18.34 -3.16
C PHE A 523 8.17 18.20 -1.65
N ILE A 524 8.24 19.32 -0.94
CA ILE A 524 8.21 19.35 0.52
C ILE A 524 6.78 19.09 1.00
N ALA A 525 5.85 19.92 0.56
CA ALA A 525 4.43 19.90 0.88
C ALA A 525 3.65 20.37 -0.35
N LYS A 526 2.61 19.63 -0.75
CA LYS A 526 1.94 19.86 -2.05
C LYS A 526 1.02 21.07 -2.01
N GLU A 527 0.48 21.37 -0.85
CA GLU A 527 -0.34 22.53 -0.52
C GLU A 527 0.48 23.84 -0.63
N ASN A 528 1.77 23.80 -0.27
CA ASN A 528 2.67 24.97 -0.33
C ASN A 528 2.91 25.51 -1.74
N VAL A 529 2.53 24.75 -2.79
CA VAL A 529 2.56 25.24 -4.18
C VAL A 529 1.72 26.52 -4.28
N VAL A 530 0.52 26.56 -3.69
CA VAL A 530 -0.38 27.72 -3.77
C VAL A 530 0.22 28.93 -3.06
N GLY A 531 0.66 28.76 -1.80
CA GLY A 531 1.29 29.84 -1.04
C GLY A 531 2.58 30.36 -1.69
N THR A 532 3.39 29.45 -2.25
CA THR A 532 4.60 29.86 -2.99
C THR A 532 4.24 30.67 -4.22
N LEU A 533 3.23 30.27 -5.00
CA LEU A 533 2.76 31.02 -6.15
C LEU A 533 2.26 32.41 -5.77
N ALA A 534 1.51 32.51 -4.67
CA ALA A 534 1.01 33.79 -4.17
C ALA A 534 2.17 34.77 -3.88
N VAL A 535 3.21 34.29 -3.19
CA VAL A 535 4.38 35.10 -2.82
C VAL A 535 5.22 35.46 -4.05
N VAL A 536 5.63 34.49 -4.87
CA VAL A 536 6.58 34.74 -5.98
C VAL A 536 5.98 35.51 -7.16
N TYR A 537 4.65 35.53 -7.28
CA TYR A 537 3.94 36.35 -8.26
C TYR A 537 3.42 37.68 -7.68
N GLY A 538 3.59 37.93 -6.37
CA GLY A 538 3.10 39.15 -5.72
C GLY A 538 1.57 39.27 -5.76
N VAL A 539 0.85 38.15 -5.62
CA VAL A 539 -0.63 38.08 -5.69
C VAL A 539 -1.26 37.63 -4.38
N THR A 540 -0.64 37.95 -3.26
CA THR A 540 -1.14 37.68 -1.89
C THR A 540 -2.46 38.39 -1.57
N ASN A 541 -2.80 39.43 -2.34
CA ASN A 541 -4.10 40.10 -2.32
C ASN A 541 -5.21 39.34 -3.07
N LEU A 542 -4.85 38.41 -3.97
CA LEU A 542 -5.78 37.61 -4.77
C LEU A 542 -5.84 36.15 -4.28
N ILE A 543 -4.80 35.68 -3.62
CA ILE A 543 -4.66 34.34 -3.07
C ILE A 543 -4.31 34.47 -1.59
N ASP A 544 -5.17 33.93 -0.73
CA ASP A 544 -4.90 33.83 0.69
C ASP A 544 -3.81 32.78 0.93
N THR A 545 -2.72 33.19 1.59
CA THR A 545 -1.58 32.31 1.88
C THR A 545 -1.80 31.39 3.07
N GLU A 546 -2.79 31.69 3.92
CA GLU A 546 -3.17 30.88 5.09
C GLU A 546 -4.24 29.86 4.70
N GLU A 547 -5.31 30.30 4.04
CA GLU A 547 -6.37 29.41 3.56
C GLU A 547 -5.99 28.65 2.27
N LEU A 548 -4.93 29.09 1.58
CA LEU A 548 -4.49 28.56 0.28
C LEU A 548 -5.62 28.57 -0.77
N ALA A 549 -6.44 29.60 -0.71
CA ALA A 549 -7.65 29.75 -1.49
C ALA A 549 -7.62 31.04 -2.32
N LEU A 550 -8.34 31.02 -3.44
CA LEU A 550 -8.52 32.20 -4.27
C LEU A 550 -9.58 33.10 -3.60
N VAL A 551 -9.22 34.35 -3.30
CA VAL A 551 -10.11 35.35 -2.66
C VAL A 551 -10.44 36.49 -3.63
N GLY A 552 -9.56 36.73 -4.60
CA GLY A 552 -9.75 37.73 -5.66
C GLY A 552 -10.33 37.15 -6.96
N SER A 553 -10.28 37.93 -8.05
CA SER A 553 -10.74 37.45 -9.35
C SER A 553 -9.73 36.46 -9.96
N GLY A 554 -10.22 35.28 -10.38
CA GLY A 554 -9.38 34.26 -11.01
C GLY A 554 -8.72 34.74 -12.31
N SER A 555 -9.41 35.63 -13.04
CA SER A 555 -8.89 36.25 -14.27
C SER A 555 -7.66 37.12 -14.03
N ASP A 556 -7.59 37.82 -12.90
CA ASP A 556 -6.43 38.66 -12.58
C ASP A 556 -5.22 37.79 -12.27
N VAL A 557 -5.41 36.70 -11.51
CA VAL A 557 -4.35 35.70 -11.26
C VAL A 557 -3.84 35.11 -12.58
N ALA A 558 -4.75 34.71 -13.48
CA ALA A 558 -4.35 34.17 -14.78
C ALA A 558 -3.56 35.19 -15.63
N THR A 559 -3.93 36.47 -15.55
CA THR A 559 -3.26 37.56 -16.27
C THR A 559 -1.84 37.79 -15.73
N VAL A 560 -1.67 37.85 -14.40
CA VAL A 560 -0.36 38.02 -13.76
C VAL A 560 0.55 36.82 -14.04
N MET A 561 0.01 35.60 -14.00
CA MET A 561 0.79 34.39 -14.29
C MET A 561 1.21 34.29 -15.76
N GLY A 562 0.50 34.94 -16.69
CA GLY A 562 0.84 34.98 -18.11
C GLY A 562 0.80 33.62 -18.81
N LEU A 563 0.05 32.64 -18.26
CA LEU A 563 -0.02 31.28 -18.79
C LEU A 563 -1.19 31.11 -19.77
N THR A 564 -0.97 30.29 -20.79
CA THR A 564 -2.09 29.76 -21.59
C THR A 564 -2.86 28.72 -20.77
N LYS A 565 -4.15 28.53 -21.07
CA LYS A 565 -4.95 27.47 -20.42
C LYS A 565 -4.33 26.08 -20.56
N VAL A 566 -3.67 25.81 -21.69
CA VAL A 566 -2.98 24.55 -21.95
C VAL A 566 -1.72 24.41 -21.08
N ALA A 567 -0.91 25.46 -20.95
CA ALA A 567 0.26 25.46 -20.07
C ALA A 567 -0.12 25.35 -18.60
N ALA A 568 -1.20 26.02 -18.19
CA ALA A 568 -1.76 25.92 -16.84
C ALA A 568 -2.22 24.47 -16.53
N LEU A 569 -2.91 23.81 -17.48
CA LEU A 569 -3.30 22.41 -17.34
C LEU A 569 -2.07 21.47 -17.27
N ALA A 570 -1.05 21.71 -18.09
CA ALA A 570 0.19 20.95 -18.08
C ALA A 570 0.93 21.10 -16.74
N TYR A 571 0.99 22.31 -16.18
CA TYR A 571 1.58 22.58 -14.86
C TYR A 571 0.81 21.88 -13.74
N LEU A 572 -0.52 21.93 -13.78
CA LEU A 572 -1.37 21.24 -12.84
C LEU A 572 -1.11 19.72 -12.87
N MET A 573 -1.11 19.12 -14.07
CA MET A 573 -0.81 17.69 -14.25
C MET A 573 0.60 17.32 -13.78
N PHE A 574 1.60 18.16 -14.05
CA PHE A 574 2.97 17.96 -13.57
C PHE A 574 3.02 17.91 -12.04
N ASN A 575 2.44 18.91 -11.36
CA ASN A 575 2.46 18.97 -9.90
C ASN A 575 1.70 17.81 -9.24
N LEU A 576 0.62 17.35 -9.88
CA LEU A 576 -0.21 16.26 -9.36
C LEU A 576 0.43 14.88 -9.48
N TYR A 577 1.15 14.59 -10.57
CA TYR A 577 1.69 13.24 -10.83
C TYR A 577 3.22 13.13 -10.74
N THR A 578 3.87 14.14 -10.18
CA THR A 578 5.26 14.06 -9.72
C THR A 578 5.36 13.31 -8.38
N PRO A 579 6.59 12.99 -7.94
CA PRO A 579 6.81 12.40 -6.62
C PRO A 579 6.02 13.14 -5.51
N PRO A 580 5.49 12.40 -4.52
CA PRO A 580 4.70 13.00 -3.45
C PRO A 580 5.58 13.78 -2.48
N CYS A 581 4.95 14.37 -1.45
CA CYS A 581 5.65 15.08 -0.39
C CYS A 581 6.72 14.21 0.29
N PHE A 582 7.74 14.83 0.87
CA PHE A 582 8.85 14.14 1.54
C PHE A 582 8.39 13.18 2.65
N ALA A 583 7.33 13.53 3.38
CA ALA A 583 6.74 12.65 4.38
C ALA A 583 6.18 11.36 3.75
N ALA A 584 5.53 11.45 2.58
CA ALA A 584 5.05 10.29 1.85
C ALA A 584 6.20 9.48 1.21
N LEU A 585 7.28 10.12 0.76
CA LEU A 585 8.51 9.42 0.34
C LEU A 585 9.15 8.65 1.50
N GLY A 586 9.15 9.22 2.72
CA GLY A 586 9.59 8.54 3.93
C GLY A 586 8.73 7.30 4.24
N ALA A 587 7.40 7.42 4.12
CA ALA A 587 6.50 6.28 4.24
C ALA A 587 6.77 5.22 3.15
N MET A 588 6.96 5.65 1.89
CA MET A 588 7.29 4.78 0.76
C MET A 588 8.59 4.00 0.99
N ASN A 589 9.62 4.66 1.52
CA ASN A 589 10.88 4.01 1.88
C ASN A 589 10.66 2.91 2.94
N SER A 590 9.86 3.19 3.96
CA SER A 590 9.58 2.24 5.05
C SER A 590 8.84 0.99 4.58
N GLU A 591 7.97 1.11 3.58
CA GLU A 591 7.17 -0.01 3.05
C GLU A 591 7.90 -0.78 1.91
N MET A 592 8.74 -0.08 1.14
CA MET A 592 9.56 -0.70 0.09
C MET A 592 10.77 -1.45 0.65
N LYS A 593 11.35 -0.97 1.76
CA LYS A 593 12.55 -1.50 2.43
C LYS A 593 13.74 -1.68 1.48
N SER A 594 13.87 -0.81 0.48
CA SER A 594 14.95 -0.86 -0.51
C SER A 594 15.16 0.51 -1.14
N GLY A 595 16.34 1.10 -0.94
CA GLY A 595 16.70 2.40 -1.52
C GLY A 595 16.71 2.37 -3.05
N LYS A 596 17.06 1.24 -3.67
CA LYS A 596 17.01 1.06 -5.14
C LYS A 596 15.58 1.15 -5.66
N TRP A 597 14.61 0.54 -4.95
CA TRP A 597 13.20 0.62 -5.30
C TRP A 597 12.62 2.02 -5.04
N LEU A 598 13.01 2.67 -3.94
CA LEU A 598 12.61 4.04 -3.65
C LEU A 598 13.06 4.99 -4.76
N PHE A 599 14.35 4.96 -5.11
CA PHE A 599 14.92 5.80 -6.17
C PHE A 599 14.28 5.48 -7.53
N GLY A 600 14.12 4.20 -7.86
CA GLY A 600 13.41 3.79 -9.07
C GLY A 600 11.98 4.31 -9.12
N GLY A 601 11.27 4.33 -7.99
CA GLY A 601 9.93 4.89 -7.89
C GLY A 601 9.86 6.41 -8.03
N ILE A 602 10.80 7.14 -7.42
CA ILE A 602 10.92 8.59 -7.59
C ILE A 602 11.19 8.93 -9.05
N CYS A 603 12.14 8.25 -9.70
CA CYS A 603 12.43 8.46 -11.12
C CYS A 603 11.23 8.12 -12.01
N LEU A 604 10.52 7.03 -11.72
CA LEU A 604 9.32 6.65 -12.47
C LEU A 604 8.22 7.69 -12.33
N GLN A 605 7.94 8.17 -11.12
CA GLN A 605 6.94 9.20 -10.87
C GLN A 605 7.32 10.53 -11.54
N LEU A 606 8.59 10.94 -11.47
CA LEU A 606 9.07 12.16 -12.11
C LEU A 606 8.97 12.07 -13.64
N ALA A 607 9.41 10.95 -14.22
CA ALA A 607 9.29 10.70 -15.65
C ALA A 607 7.82 10.65 -16.10
N THR A 608 6.93 10.08 -15.29
CA THR A 608 5.49 10.03 -15.57
C THR A 608 4.89 11.43 -15.54
N GLY A 609 5.10 12.21 -14.48
CA GLY A 609 4.61 13.59 -14.37
C GLY A 609 5.13 14.48 -15.50
N TYR A 610 6.42 14.37 -15.84
CA TYR A 610 7.02 15.08 -16.98
C TYR A 610 6.37 14.70 -18.32
N THR A 611 6.23 13.40 -18.57
CA THR A 611 5.66 12.88 -19.83
C THR A 611 4.20 13.31 -19.99
N VAL A 612 3.40 13.23 -18.92
CA VAL A 612 1.99 13.66 -18.95
C VAL A 612 1.90 15.15 -19.22
N ALA A 613 2.68 15.97 -18.52
CA ALA A 613 2.69 17.43 -18.73
C ALA A 613 3.14 17.80 -20.15
N PHE A 614 4.17 17.15 -20.68
CA PHE A 614 4.64 17.37 -22.04
C PHE A 614 3.56 17.03 -23.07
N LEU A 615 2.92 15.87 -22.94
CA LEU A 615 1.86 15.45 -23.86
C LEU A 615 0.68 16.42 -23.80
N VAL A 616 0.25 16.83 -22.61
CA VAL A 616 -0.84 17.81 -22.43
C VAL A 616 -0.48 19.14 -23.08
N TYR A 617 0.73 19.65 -22.85
CA TYR A 617 1.16 20.93 -23.42
C TYR A 617 1.26 20.88 -24.94
N GLN A 618 1.94 19.87 -25.48
CA GLN A 618 2.24 19.81 -26.92
C GLN A 618 1.00 19.45 -27.74
N ILE A 619 0.20 18.48 -27.30
CA ILE A 619 -1.06 18.12 -27.98
C ILE A 619 -2.07 19.25 -27.83
N GLY A 620 -2.20 19.84 -26.65
CA GLY A 620 -3.12 20.96 -26.41
C GLY A 620 -2.74 22.20 -27.22
N THR A 621 -1.45 22.52 -27.33
CA THR A 621 -0.98 23.64 -28.13
C THR A 621 -1.22 23.38 -29.62
N LEU A 622 -0.89 22.18 -30.11
CA LEU A 622 -1.18 21.79 -31.50
C LEU A 622 -2.67 21.90 -31.83
N ALA A 623 -3.55 21.46 -30.91
CA ALA A 623 -5.00 21.52 -31.11
C ALA A 623 -5.57 22.95 -31.07
N THR A 624 -4.94 23.87 -30.34
CA THR A 624 -5.45 25.23 -30.15
C THR A 624 -4.82 26.26 -31.10
N THR A 625 -3.56 26.09 -31.48
CA THR A 625 -2.81 27.04 -32.31
C THR A 625 -2.43 26.49 -33.68
N GLY A 626 -2.55 25.18 -33.91
CA GLY A 626 -2.12 24.51 -35.14
C GLY A 626 -0.60 24.29 -35.24
N ALA A 627 0.18 24.68 -34.23
CA ALA A 627 1.63 24.52 -34.20
C ALA A 627 2.08 23.78 -32.93
N LEU A 628 3.26 23.14 -32.99
CA LEU A 628 3.88 22.55 -31.81
C LEU A 628 4.33 23.64 -30.83
N GLY A 629 4.29 23.34 -29.54
CA GLY A 629 4.75 24.23 -28.49
C GLY A 629 6.26 24.44 -28.52
N THR A 630 6.73 25.40 -27.73
CA THR A 630 8.15 25.72 -27.63
C THR A 630 8.96 24.51 -27.13
N ALA A 631 10.21 24.41 -27.57
CA ALA A 631 11.16 23.37 -27.18
C ALA A 631 10.63 21.92 -27.31
N PHE A 632 9.78 21.64 -28.30
CA PHE A 632 9.26 20.31 -28.58
C PHE A 632 10.37 19.25 -28.75
N VAL A 633 11.41 19.56 -29.53
CA VAL A 633 12.50 18.61 -29.83
C VAL A 633 13.28 18.21 -28.55
N PRO A 634 13.78 19.15 -27.72
CA PRO A 634 14.38 18.80 -26.43
C PRO A 634 13.48 17.96 -25.51
N GLY A 635 12.19 18.31 -25.41
CA GLY A 635 11.24 17.54 -24.59
C GLY A 635 10.98 16.13 -25.13
N LEU A 636 10.91 15.97 -26.46
CA LEU A 636 10.78 14.67 -27.10
C LEU A 636 12.02 13.80 -26.85
N ILE A 637 13.23 14.38 -26.92
CA ILE A 637 14.48 13.68 -26.58
C ILE A 637 14.43 13.17 -25.14
N ALA A 638 13.98 13.98 -24.18
CA ALA A 638 13.86 13.56 -22.78
C ALA A 638 12.90 12.35 -22.63
N ILE A 639 11.76 12.37 -23.30
CA ILE A 639 10.81 11.24 -23.29
C ILE A 639 11.40 9.99 -23.93
N LEU A 640 12.11 10.14 -25.05
CA LEU A 640 12.78 9.01 -25.71
C LEU A 640 13.86 8.40 -24.82
N VAL A 641 14.59 9.22 -24.05
CA VAL A 641 15.56 8.75 -23.04
C VAL A 641 14.85 7.97 -21.94
N PHE A 642 13.73 8.47 -21.40
CA PHE A 642 12.94 7.74 -20.40
C PHE A 642 12.46 6.39 -20.94
N ALA A 643 11.93 6.37 -22.17
CA ALA A 643 11.49 5.15 -22.84
C ALA A 643 12.64 4.16 -23.06
N ALA A 644 13.81 4.65 -23.49
CA ALA A 644 15.00 3.82 -23.70
C ALA A 644 15.49 3.18 -22.40
N ILE A 645 15.54 3.94 -21.29
CA ILE A 645 15.91 3.43 -19.96
C ILE A 645 14.93 2.35 -19.51
N ILE A 646 13.63 2.58 -19.67
CA ILE A 646 12.58 1.61 -19.34
C ILE A 646 12.74 0.33 -20.16
N ILE A 647 12.92 0.44 -21.47
CA ILE A 647 13.09 -0.71 -22.38
C ILE A 647 14.35 -1.49 -22.02
N TRP A 648 15.46 -0.81 -21.73
CA TRP A 648 16.70 -1.44 -21.28
C TRP A 648 16.49 -2.21 -19.97
N ARG A 649 15.80 -1.64 -18.98
CA ARG A 649 15.49 -2.34 -17.72
C ARG A 649 14.59 -3.56 -17.94
N ILE A 650 13.59 -3.46 -18.82
CA ILE A 650 12.73 -4.60 -19.16
C ILE A 650 13.56 -5.73 -19.77
N ARG A 651 14.43 -5.44 -20.77
CA ARG A 651 15.30 -6.45 -21.39
C ARG A 651 16.24 -7.11 -20.40
N LYS A 652 16.86 -6.29 -19.52
CA LYS A 652 17.75 -6.81 -18.47
C LYS A 652 17.00 -7.69 -17.47
N SER A 653 15.80 -7.31 -17.05
CA SER A 653 14.99 -8.13 -16.14
C SER A 653 14.53 -9.45 -16.79
N ASP A 654 14.16 -9.44 -18.08
CA ASP A 654 13.80 -10.66 -18.80
C ASP A 654 15.02 -11.60 -18.92
N GLN A 655 16.24 -11.07 -19.10
CA GLN A 655 17.49 -11.85 -19.11
C GLN A 655 17.85 -12.43 -17.74
N GLU A 656 17.78 -11.62 -16.67
CA GLU A 656 18.02 -12.07 -15.29
C GLU A 656 17.05 -13.20 -14.90
N PHE A 657 15.78 -13.06 -15.27
CA PHE A 657 14.76 -14.09 -15.04
C PHE A 657 15.06 -15.39 -15.80
N ALA A 658 15.48 -15.31 -17.07
CA ALA A 658 15.82 -16.49 -17.85
C ALA A 658 17.03 -17.25 -17.25
N ALA A 659 18.00 -16.54 -16.68
CA ALA A 659 19.15 -17.14 -16.01
C ALA A 659 18.76 -17.84 -14.69
N GLU A 660 17.94 -17.20 -13.85
CA GLU A 660 17.53 -17.71 -12.53
C GLU A 660 16.66 -18.97 -12.59
N TYR A 661 15.89 -19.16 -13.66
CA TYR A 661 14.96 -20.30 -13.82
C TYR A 661 15.41 -21.33 -14.86
N SER A 662 16.67 -21.27 -15.30
CA SER A 662 17.25 -22.36 -16.08
C SER A 662 17.37 -23.60 -15.17
N LEU A 663 16.57 -24.63 -15.44
CA LEU A 663 16.45 -25.86 -14.64
C LEU A 663 17.71 -26.76 -14.63
N HIS A 664 18.85 -26.25 -15.11
CA HIS A 664 20.12 -26.98 -15.23
C HIS A 664 21.32 -26.24 -14.61
N ALA A 665 21.09 -25.41 -13.58
CA ALA A 665 22.16 -24.78 -12.82
C ALA A 665 22.43 -25.52 -11.49
#